data_AF-A0A8H5RP51-F1
#
_entry.id   AF-A0A8H5RP51-F1
#
_cell.length_a   1.000
_cell.length_b   1.000
_cell.length_c   1.000
_cell.angle_alpha   90.00
_cell.angle_beta   90.00
_cell.angle_gamma   90.00
#
_symmetry.space_group_name_H-M   'P 1'
#
loop_
_entity.id
_entity.type
_entity.pdbx_description
1 polymer ?
#
loop_
_entity_poly.entity_id
_entity_poly.type
_entity_poly.pdbx_seq_one_letter_code
_entity_poly.pdbx_strand_id
1 'polypeptide(L)'
;MSFSTLVVGIFYLAGVSAASVSRQIQLGDHEYFVPPTAAWTLDSWDAEVDADEFTPLTVVKLNGTAKAERVAAALGEYEKDDVWTKEFTQALYIKSDKEVAFNSSKYNVSAVYTGQKSVPAGPYFVHRYTGNVFQAYRLYVDTNQAFIQSTYQDPSGTHHPLRAGALSAGGLTIAVPSRLYYTPTKDKPLAGLRLGVKDLYDLKGVKTSGGNRALYEMSDVKTKTAVCVQKLIDAGAVVVGKNKMSEFAFAGGYVTEHIDYLLPFNPRGDSYNSPGDSSGGSAAAVASYDWLDASMGSDTGGSIRGPALQNAVHGNRPTQDAVNLTGALPLSSAMDTSGIIARDPAILSKFTRSLYAGTIREYSGLPSEVLLDSGSERFLLNLERDSPKAATAVGEFLNSLTSLLSTDGSVFSIDSAWKSSTPKAFSDVDLSNMVGSVYLNLTTYEQWNEFGQEYVEEYKSLHDGAFPHMVPEIREGWMNANETMTKLTHEDDLASKKGVEDWVASEFLTADNKSCSNAIYVYLSASYPSYKPDVSQDGSNPYIRELLQASSKQQSLITQLNTTVNCNSTLGSEEACEESLEAEANSNNSGSQTVYAGRLASVAGLPDYAVSLGMFDLGQFSNSTLQKELVPVGVNIMAAKGCDFVILNIIEALHKEGVIRTAKTGTVSSPRLFKFNVVLALFHQSILSLLPESMGLRQEILLVAFAALGLCLFAVYEWMRKGKTAVKTDIEWKTPSPKPLIDFDLDAKKPELYRPCRHGPNHVTMGIRKMDWNNWIEMDSNFLWYHDLKVSELEKDIDAHVQYLDDAVTRDACFEVLEELTAYLTVRYPKIFQLSNGILRNTLTKEEFTYPANTPKEAMATATKLVQDDLIIMVEEDDGQYHLDAGAVCLPGFWRLSEKFRMSLDTLHIEAKVPHYQSKLQKSMNRFFKTMQPDKAVIRNNFFIQLDDGLHWSHRMGDQDSNEVASWETANDKGLTINDLYFRSERQSLRRLPRSKALLFTVRTYFEQVTKIAQEPHVPGRLAEAIENWDEAASKYKGKHHWADILLPYLHEQDNLQKKSGVLEKVPEGSFPY
;
A
#
# COMPACT_ATOMS: atom_id res chain seq x y z
N MET A 1 43.33 -48.21 -39.87
CA MET A 1 44.36 -47.84 -38.89
C MET A 1 43.68 -47.01 -37.81
N SER A 2 43.75 -47.50 -36.56
CA SER A 2 43.61 -46.87 -35.20
C SER A 2 42.55 -45.77 -34.99
N PHE A 3 41.53 -45.85 -34.12
CA PHE A 3 41.44 -46.05 -32.65
C PHE A 3 42.18 -45.03 -31.76
N SER A 4 41.39 -44.46 -30.81
CA SER A 4 41.74 -43.88 -29.48
C SER A 4 42.33 -42.46 -29.46
N THR A 5 41.79 -41.46 -28.72
CA THR A 5 41.74 -41.32 -27.24
C THR A 5 40.78 -40.15 -26.88
N LEU A 6 39.57 -40.31 -26.30
CA LEU A 6 39.14 -40.25 -24.86
C LEU A 6 39.80 -39.11 -24.02
N VAL A 7 39.10 -38.14 -23.39
CA VAL A 7 38.36 -38.23 -22.11
C VAL A 7 37.65 -36.88 -21.76
N VAL A 8 36.37 -36.98 -21.38
CA VAL A 8 35.55 -36.19 -20.40
C VAL A 8 35.37 -34.67 -20.59
N GLY A 9 34.14 -34.30 -20.96
CA GLY A 9 33.50 -33.01 -20.68
C GLY A 9 32.07 -33.26 -20.22
N ILE A 10 31.79 -32.87 -18.97
CA ILE A 10 30.58 -33.14 -18.19
C ILE A 10 29.33 -32.57 -18.86
N PHE A 11 28.29 -33.39 -19.03
CA PHE A 11 26.93 -32.93 -19.28
C PHE A 11 26.41 -32.20 -18.03
N TYR A 12 26.52 -30.86 -18.01
CA TYR A 12 25.63 -30.04 -17.21
C TYR A 12 24.38 -29.75 -18.05
N LEU A 13 23.41 -30.65 -17.97
CA LEU A 13 22.01 -30.29 -18.22
C LEU A 13 21.59 -29.35 -17.08
N ALA A 14 21.85 -28.05 -17.24
CA ALA A 14 21.11 -27.05 -16.50
C ALA A 14 19.68 -27.07 -17.06
N GLY A 15 18.84 -27.94 -16.50
CA GLY A 15 17.41 -27.87 -16.72
C GLY A 15 16.94 -26.52 -16.21
N VAL A 16 16.63 -25.61 -17.13
CA VAL A 16 15.86 -24.40 -16.80
C VAL A 16 14.46 -24.90 -16.49
N SER A 17 14.21 -25.28 -15.23
CA SER A 17 12.85 -25.55 -14.78
C SER A 17 12.16 -24.21 -14.60
N ALA A 18 11.22 -23.88 -15.49
CA ALA A 18 10.24 -22.85 -15.19
C ALA A 18 9.47 -23.27 -13.92
N ALA A 19 9.64 -22.51 -12.84
CA ALA A 19 8.87 -22.72 -11.62
C ALA A 19 7.57 -21.92 -11.70
N SER A 20 6.43 -22.54 -11.40
CA SER A 20 5.17 -21.81 -11.23
C SER A 20 5.33 -20.83 -10.07
N VAL A 21 5.10 -19.54 -10.33
CA VAL A 21 5.42 -18.45 -9.39
C VAL A 21 4.28 -18.05 -8.46
N SER A 22 3.20 -18.86 -8.36
CA SER A 22 1.90 -18.60 -7.68
C SER A 22 0.84 -17.92 -8.55
N ARG A 23 -0.42 -17.85 -8.08
CA ARG A 23 -1.56 -17.29 -8.81
C ARG A 23 -2.49 -16.46 -7.92
N GLN A 24 -3.18 -15.51 -8.53
CA GLN A 24 -4.20 -14.68 -7.90
C GLN A 24 -5.57 -15.02 -8.47
N ILE A 25 -6.57 -15.15 -7.60
CA ILE A 25 -7.94 -15.53 -7.94
C ILE A 25 -8.89 -14.56 -7.27
N GLN A 26 -9.82 -14.00 -8.03
CA GLN A 26 -10.94 -13.26 -7.47
C GLN A 26 -12.10 -14.22 -7.21
N LEU A 27 -12.62 -14.22 -5.98
CA LEU A 27 -13.80 -15.01 -5.59
C LEU A 27 -14.79 -14.09 -4.85
N GLY A 28 -15.89 -13.77 -5.52
CA GLY A 28 -16.80 -12.71 -5.08
C GLY A 28 -16.10 -11.35 -5.05
N ASP A 29 -16.26 -10.61 -3.95
CA ASP A 29 -15.65 -9.28 -3.77
C ASP A 29 -14.23 -9.33 -3.18
N HIS A 30 -13.60 -10.51 -3.14
CA HIS A 30 -12.32 -10.72 -2.45
C HIS A 30 -11.28 -11.37 -3.35
N GLU A 31 -10.02 -10.97 -3.18
CA GLU A 31 -8.88 -11.51 -3.90
C GLU A 31 -8.12 -12.51 -3.03
N TYR A 32 -7.67 -13.59 -3.64
CA TYR A 32 -6.96 -14.68 -2.99
C TYR A 32 -5.70 -15.03 -3.74
N PHE A 33 -4.67 -15.36 -2.97
CA PHE A 33 -3.44 -15.96 -3.43
C PHE A 33 -3.50 -17.48 -3.27
N VAL A 34 -3.11 -18.18 -4.33
CA VAL A 34 -2.94 -19.62 -4.37
C VAL A 34 -1.44 -19.94 -4.44
N PRO A 35 -0.87 -20.58 -3.41
CA PRO A 35 0.55 -20.91 -3.38
C PRO A 35 0.90 -21.92 -4.49
N PRO A 36 2.16 -21.95 -4.97
CA PRO A 36 2.56 -22.87 -6.03
C PRO A 36 2.60 -24.33 -5.56
N THR A 37 2.70 -24.57 -4.26
CA THR A 37 2.76 -25.90 -3.66
C THR A 37 1.37 -26.38 -3.25
N ALA A 38 0.94 -27.51 -3.80
CA ALA A 38 -0.31 -28.15 -3.41
C ALA A 38 -0.23 -28.62 -1.94
N ALA A 39 -1.30 -28.38 -1.18
CA ALA A 39 -1.43 -28.88 0.19
C ALA A 39 -1.70 -30.39 0.19
N TRP A 40 -2.51 -30.87 -0.76
CA TRP A 40 -2.83 -32.28 -0.98
C TRP A 40 -3.51 -32.49 -2.35
N THR A 41 -3.93 -33.71 -2.67
CA THR A 41 -4.64 -34.07 -3.91
C THR A 41 -5.86 -34.92 -3.55
N LEU A 42 -7.00 -34.68 -4.23
CA LEU A 42 -8.22 -35.50 -4.08
C LEU A 42 -8.04 -36.88 -4.71
N ASP A 43 -8.50 -37.93 -4.03
CA ASP A 43 -8.38 -39.32 -4.50
C ASP A 43 -9.32 -39.62 -5.69
N SER A 44 -10.47 -38.94 -5.75
CA SER A 44 -11.45 -39.02 -6.84
C SER A 44 -11.89 -37.60 -7.22
N TRP A 45 -11.58 -37.17 -8.44
CA TRP A 45 -11.91 -35.84 -8.95
C TRP A 45 -12.43 -35.94 -10.38
N ASP A 46 -13.72 -35.65 -10.56
CA ASP A 46 -14.35 -35.58 -11.87
C ASP A 46 -14.52 -34.09 -12.23
N ALA A 47 -13.67 -33.60 -13.13
CA ALA A 47 -13.75 -32.23 -13.58
C ALA A 47 -15.00 -32.02 -14.44
N GLU A 48 -15.89 -31.09 -14.05
CA GLU A 48 -16.95 -30.61 -14.94
C GLU A 48 -16.34 -29.98 -16.20
N VAL A 49 -17.00 -30.14 -17.35
CA VAL A 49 -16.47 -29.75 -18.67
C VAL A 49 -16.46 -28.21 -18.87
N ASP A 50 -17.14 -27.44 -18.02
CA ASP A 50 -17.31 -25.98 -18.15
C ASP A 50 -16.81 -25.12 -16.96
N ALA A 51 -16.02 -25.67 -16.02
CA ALA A 51 -15.60 -24.93 -14.81
C ALA A 51 -14.32 -24.08 -14.99
N ASP A 52 -14.17 -22.98 -14.26
CA ASP A 52 -12.91 -22.22 -14.20
C ASP A 52 -11.72 -23.09 -13.74
N GLU A 53 -10.48 -22.61 -13.96
CA GLU A 53 -9.25 -23.37 -13.67
C GLU A 53 -9.18 -23.89 -12.21
N PHE A 54 -9.75 -23.14 -11.27
CA PHE A 54 -9.83 -23.51 -9.87
C PHE A 54 -11.26 -23.54 -9.38
N THR A 55 -11.62 -24.62 -8.68
CA THR A 55 -12.92 -24.72 -8.00
C THR A 55 -12.76 -24.38 -6.51
N PRO A 56 -13.51 -23.39 -5.99
CA PRO A 56 -13.59 -23.14 -4.56
C PRO A 56 -14.15 -24.35 -3.80
N LEU A 57 -13.42 -24.78 -2.77
CA LEU A 57 -13.73 -25.95 -1.95
C LEU A 57 -13.70 -25.56 -0.47
N THR A 58 -14.67 -26.02 0.30
CA THR A 58 -14.62 -25.95 1.77
C THR A 58 -14.39 -27.33 2.36
N VAL A 59 -13.31 -27.51 3.12
CA VAL A 59 -13.16 -28.67 3.99
C VAL A 59 -14.00 -28.45 5.25
N VAL A 60 -14.98 -29.33 5.48
CA VAL A 60 -15.86 -29.26 6.64
C VAL A 60 -15.43 -30.26 7.70
N LYS A 61 -15.07 -29.75 8.88
CA LYS A 61 -14.77 -30.58 10.05
C LYS A 61 -16.04 -30.84 10.86
N LEU A 62 -16.39 -32.12 11.02
CA LEU A 62 -17.56 -32.57 11.78
C LEU A 62 -17.15 -33.41 12.98
N ASN A 63 -17.87 -33.25 14.08
CA ASN A 63 -17.78 -34.13 15.24
C ASN A 63 -18.90 -35.19 15.15
N GLY A 64 -18.55 -36.45 14.86
CA GLY A 64 -19.48 -37.57 14.73
C GLY A 64 -20.08 -37.73 13.33
N THR A 65 -21.23 -38.40 13.21
CA THR A 65 -21.84 -38.75 11.91
C THR A 65 -22.18 -37.52 11.08
N ALA A 66 -21.81 -37.55 9.81
CA ALA A 66 -22.09 -36.48 8.86
C ALA A 66 -23.58 -36.43 8.49
N LYS A 67 -24.30 -35.48 9.08
CA LYS A 67 -25.71 -35.15 8.79
C LYS A 67 -25.80 -33.72 8.27
N ALA A 68 -26.75 -33.43 7.41
CA ALA A 68 -26.91 -32.12 6.78
C ALA A 68 -26.98 -30.95 7.80
N GLU A 69 -27.72 -31.13 8.90
CA GLU A 69 -27.82 -30.13 9.97
C GLU A 69 -26.46 -29.79 10.60
N ARG A 70 -25.56 -30.78 10.75
CA ARG A 70 -24.23 -30.58 11.33
C ARG A 70 -23.28 -29.90 10.34
N VAL A 71 -23.43 -30.19 9.06
CA VAL A 71 -22.71 -29.47 7.99
C VAL A 71 -23.12 -28.00 8.00
N ALA A 72 -24.42 -27.71 8.01
CA ALA A 72 -24.93 -26.33 8.09
C ALA A 72 -24.46 -25.61 9.35
N ALA A 73 -24.46 -26.27 10.52
CA ALA A 73 -23.94 -25.69 11.75
C ALA A 73 -22.44 -25.38 11.67
N ALA A 74 -21.64 -26.27 11.09
CA ALA A 74 -20.20 -26.05 10.90
C ALA A 74 -19.92 -24.86 9.95
N LEU A 75 -20.62 -24.79 8.81
CA LEU A 75 -20.50 -23.66 7.88
C LEU A 75 -20.95 -22.34 8.52
N GLY A 76 -21.98 -22.36 9.37
CA GLY A 76 -22.42 -21.18 10.13
C GLY A 76 -21.36 -20.67 11.10
N GLU A 77 -20.51 -21.54 11.65
CA GLU A 77 -19.37 -21.12 12.48
C GLU A 77 -18.22 -20.55 11.63
N TYR A 78 -18.04 -21.02 10.39
CA TYR A 78 -16.99 -20.54 9.48
C TYR A 78 -17.25 -19.12 8.97
N GLU A 79 -18.49 -18.62 9.04
CA GLU A 79 -18.85 -17.22 8.74
C GLU A 79 -18.16 -16.20 9.67
N LYS A 80 -17.54 -16.63 10.76
CA LYS A 80 -16.73 -15.77 11.66
C LYS A 80 -15.27 -15.61 11.19
N ASP A 81 -14.81 -16.46 10.27
CA ASP A 81 -13.46 -16.36 9.71
C ASP A 81 -13.38 -15.20 8.71
N ASP A 82 -12.26 -14.49 8.70
CA ASP A 82 -12.04 -13.30 7.87
C ASP A 82 -11.43 -13.63 6.49
N VAL A 83 -11.20 -14.91 6.19
CA VAL A 83 -10.71 -15.39 4.88
C VAL A 83 -11.77 -16.24 4.19
N TRP A 84 -12.49 -17.07 4.91
CA TRP A 84 -13.56 -17.89 4.35
C TRP A 84 -14.80 -17.04 3.99
N THR A 85 -15.40 -17.35 2.85
CA THR A 85 -16.70 -16.81 2.43
C THR A 85 -17.60 -17.93 1.91
N LYS A 86 -18.90 -17.65 1.80
CA LYS A 86 -19.90 -18.63 1.32
C LYS A 86 -19.61 -19.10 -0.12
N GLU A 87 -18.89 -18.32 -0.91
CA GLU A 87 -18.50 -18.67 -2.28
C GLU A 87 -17.56 -19.88 -2.32
N PHE A 88 -16.83 -20.18 -1.23
CA PHE A 88 -16.07 -21.43 -1.10
C PHE A 88 -16.92 -22.69 -0.94
N THR A 89 -18.25 -22.59 -0.90
CA THR A 89 -19.14 -23.74 -0.73
C THR A 89 -19.49 -24.46 -2.02
N GLN A 90 -18.99 -24.01 -3.18
CA GLN A 90 -19.21 -24.67 -4.48
C GLN A 90 -18.92 -26.17 -4.43
N ALA A 91 -17.81 -26.55 -3.81
CA ALA A 91 -17.54 -27.92 -3.43
C ALA A 91 -17.35 -28.04 -1.91
N LEU A 92 -17.76 -29.17 -1.34
CA LEU A 92 -17.45 -29.52 0.04
C LEU A 92 -16.59 -30.79 0.10
N TYR A 93 -15.62 -30.84 1.00
CA TYR A 93 -14.94 -32.09 1.36
C TYR A 93 -15.25 -32.44 2.82
N ILE A 94 -15.72 -33.67 3.05
CA ILE A 94 -16.11 -34.16 4.37
C ILE A 94 -15.40 -35.49 4.63
N LYS A 95 -14.68 -35.57 5.76
CA LYS A 95 -14.09 -36.84 6.19
C LYS A 95 -15.19 -37.84 6.56
N SER A 96 -15.41 -38.88 5.75
CA SER A 96 -16.43 -39.91 5.97
C SER A 96 -16.19 -41.17 5.14
N ASP A 97 -16.61 -42.32 5.66
CA ASP A 97 -16.67 -43.61 4.94
C ASP A 97 -17.92 -43.75 4.05
N LYS A 98 -18.87 -42.81 4.18
CA LYS A 98 -20.17 -42.87 3.51
C LYS A 98 -20.41 -41.58 2.76
N GLU A 99 -21.15 -41.68 1.67
CA GLU A 99 -21.67 -40.50 0.97
C GLU A 99 -22.51 -39.64 1.92
N VAL A 100 -22.31 -38.32 1.81
CA VAL A 100 -23.00 -37.33 2.63
C VAL A 100 -23.80 -36.45 1.69
N ALA A 101 -25.12 -36.60 1.70
CA ALA A 101 -26.00 -35.69 1.00
C ALA A 101 -26.16 -34.39 1.79
N PHE A 102 -25.85 -33.25 1.17
CA PHE A 102 -26.09 -31.92 1.71
C PHE A 102 -26.64 -31.01 0.62
N ASN A 103 -27.76 -30.35 0.91
CA ASN A 103 -28.34 -29.32 0.07
C ASN A 103 -28.82 -28.18 0.97
N SER A 104 -28.65 -26.94 0.53
CA SER A 104 -28.98 -25.74 1.29
C SER A 104 -29.40 -24.63 0.34
N SER A 105 -30.42 -23.86 0.69
CA SER A 105 -30.75 -22.62 -0.02
C SER A 105 -29.82 -21.46 0.36
N LYS A 106 -29.03 -21.60 1.45
CA LYS A 106 -28.09 -20.58 1.94
C LYS A 106 -26.71 -20.69 1.28
N TYR A 107 -26.29 -21.90 0.91
CA TYR A 107 -24.95 -22.20 0.40
C TYR A 107 -25.06 -22.80 -1.00
N ASN A 108 -24.21 -22.36 -1.93
CA ASN A 108 -24.23 -22.83 -3.31
C ASN A 108 -23.38 -24.08 -3.45
N VAL A 109 -23.93 -25.25 -3.11
CA VAL A 109 -23.18 -26.53 -3.10
C VAL A 109 -23.51 -27.32 -4.36
N SER A 110 -22.52 -27.46 -5.26
CA SER A 110 -22.64 -28.25 -6.48
C SER A 110 -22.15 -29.69 -6.29
N ALA A 111 -21.15 -29.90 -5.42
CA ALA A 111 -20.57 -31.22 -5.18
C ALA A 111 -20.17 -31.44 -3.71
N VAL A 112 -20.32 -32.68 -3.23
CA VAL A 112 -19.85 -33.11 -1.91
C VAL A 112 -18.93 -34.32 -2.09
N TYR A 113 -17.65 -34.11 -1.80
CA TYR A 113 -16.62 -35.13 -1.80
C TYR A 113 -16.46 -35.73 -0.41
N THR A 114 -16.31 -37.05 -0.34
CA THR A 114 -16.05 -37.76 0.91
C THR A 114 -14.77 -38.56 0.82
N GLY A 115 -14.02 -38.63 1.92
CA GLY A 115 -12.75 -39.33 1.93
C GLY A 115 -12.26 -39.64 3.34
N GLN A 116 -11.18 -40.41 3.42
CA GLN A 116 -10.57 -40.81 4.70
C GLN A 116 -9.47 -39.86 5.17
N LYS A 117 -8.92 -39.05 4.25
CA LYS A 117 -7.80 -38.17 4.53
C LYS A 117 -8.23 -37.09 5.52
N SER A 118 -7.49 -36.99 6.62
CA SER A 118 -7.68 -35.94 7.62
C SER A 118 -6.93 -34.70 7.14
N VAL A 119 -7.68 -33.68 6.72
CA VAL A 119 -7.14 -32.39 6.26
C VAL A 119 -7.70 -31.26 7.12
N PRO A 120 -6.96 -30.15 7.29
CA PRO A 120 -7.45 -29.01 8.06
C PRO A 120 -8.74 -28.43 7.46
N ALA A 121 -9.60 -27.90 8.34
CA ALA A 121 -10.83 -27.26 7.90
C ALA A 121 -10.55 -25.93 7.20
N GLY A 122 -11.50 -25.44 6.40
CA GLY A 122 -11.47 -24.09 5.86
C GLY A 122 -11.53 -24.04 4.33
N PRO A 123 -11.24 -22.85 3.77
CA PRO A 123 -11.35 -22.60 2.33
C PRO A 123 -10.14 -23.19 1.59
N TYR A 124 -10.35 -23.72 0.40
CA TYR A 124 -9.32 -24.26 -0.48
C TYR A 124 -9.69 -23.99 -1.93
N PHE A 125 -8.71 -24.10 -2.83
CA PHE A 125 -8.93 -24.14 -4.26
C PHE A 125 -8.47 -25.50 -4.80
N VAL A 126 -9.29 -26.13 -5.64
CA VAL A 126 -8.94 -27.38 -6.32
C VAL A 126 -8.62 -27.06 -7.77
N HIS A 127 -7.44 -27.46 -8.23
CA HIS A 127 -7.06 -27.31 -9.63
C HIS A 127 -7.80 -28.31 -10.50
N ARG A 128 -8.49 -27.79 -11.52
CA ARG A 128 -9.44 -28.52 -12.35
C ARG A 128 -8.87 -29.78 -13.00
N TYR A 129 -7.63 -29.75 -13.52
CA TYR A 129 -7.09 -30.88 -14.28
C TYR A 129 -6.36 -31.93 -13.45
N THR A 130 -5.94 -31.58 -12.23
CA THR A 130 -5.05 -32.43 -11.43
C THR A 130 -5.70 -32.91 -10.14
N GLY A 131 -6.80 -32.29 -9.71
CA GLY A 131 -7.38 -32.52 -8.38
C GLY A 131 -6.47 -32.05 -7.23
N ASN A 132 -5.40 -31.32 -7.52
CA ASN A 132 -4.51 -30.75 -6.51
C ASN A 132 -5.25 -29.64 -5.76
N VAL A 133 -5.15 -29.67 -4.44
CA VAL A 133 -5.86 -28.78 -3.52
C VAL A 133 -4.85 -27.84 -2.86
N PHE A 134 -5.15 -26.55 -2.87
CA PHE A 134 -4.28 -25.47 -2.43
C PHE A 134 -4.97 -24.64 -1.35
N GLN A 135 -4.22 -24.20 -0.35
CA GLN A 135 -4.74 -23.27 0.66
C GLN A 135 -5.04 -21.91 0.02
N ALA A 136 -6.12 -21.28 0.48
CA ALA A 136 -6.48 -19.93 0.12
C ALA A 136 -5.89 -18.93 1.12
N TYR A 137 -5.16 -17.94 0.59
CA TYR A 137 -4.70 -16.79 1.37
C TYR A 137 -5.45 -15.58 0.87
N ARG A 138 -6.25 -14.91 1.71
CA ARG A 138 -6.87 -13.66 1.29
C ARG A 138 -5.81 -12.58 1.16
N LEU A 139 -5.89 -11.79 0.11
CA LEU A 139 -5.01 -10.66 -0.13
C LEU A 139 -5.58 -9.40 0.52
N TYR A 140 -4.79 -8.79 1.38
CA TYR A 140 -5.09 -7.50 2.03
C TYR A 140 -4.07 -6.46 1.62
N VAL A 141 -4.50 -5.20 1.52
CA VAL A 141 -3.59 -4.08 1.26
C VAL A 141 -3.02 -3.56 2.58
N ASP A 142 -1.70 -3.37 2.64
CA ASP A 142 -0.98 -2.67 3.71
C ASP A 142 -1.15 -1.15 3.55
N THR A 143 -2.36 -0.65 3.81
CA THR A 143 -2.75 0.76 3.66
C THR A 143 -1.89 1.72 4.48
N ASN A 144 -1.39 1.27 5.63
CA ASN A 144 -0.56 2.04 6.54
C ASN A 144 0.95 1.84 6.30
N GLN A 145 1.34 1.09 5.28
CA GLN A 145 2.73 0.81 4.91
C GLN A 145 3.59 0.33 6.10
N ALA A 146 3.01 -0.54 6.92
CA ALA A 146 3.60 -1.03 8.17
C ALA A 146 4.52 -2.24 7.96
N PHE A 147 4.47 -2.86 6.79
CA PHE A 147 5.32 -3.99 6.41
C PHE A 147 6.43 -3.56 5.45
N ILE A 148 7.59 -4.20 5.58
CA ILE A 148 8.69 -4.10 4.61
C ILE A 148 8.62 -5.24 3.60
N GLN A 149 8.07 -6.38 4.00
CA GLN A 149 7.92 -7.56 3.15
C GLN A 149 6.76 -8.43 3.63
N SER A 150 5.83 -8.78 2.73
CA SER A 150 4.86 -9.85 3.00
C SER A 150 5.47 -11.21 2.73
N THR A 151 5.07 -12.20 3.53
CA THR A 151 5.48 -13.58 3.33
C THR A 151 4.31 -14.54 3.47
N TYR A 152 4.42 -15.69 2.82
CA TYR A 152 3.60 -16.86 3.11
C TYR A 152 4.51 -18.05 3.41
N GLN A 153 4.03 -19.01 4.18
CA GLN A 153 4.80 -20.18 4.58
C GLN A 153 4.39 -21.40 3.76
N ASP A 154 5.37 -22.14 3.25
CA ASP A 154 5.13 -23.43 2.60
C ASP A 154 4.97 -24.58 3.64
N PRO A 155 4.52 -25.78 3.21
CA PRO A 155 4.38 -26.92 4.12
C PRO A 155 5.67 -27.39 4.81
N SER A 156 6.85 -27.00 4.31
CA SER A 156 8.16 -27.30 4.95
C SER A 156 8.53 -26.31 6.05
N GLY A 157 7.69 -25.29 6.27
CA GLY A 157 7.92 -24.22 7.24
C GLY A 157 8.81 -23.09 6.70
N THR A 158 9.12 -23.08 5.40
CA THR A 158 9.95 -22.04 4.78
C THR A 158 9.07 -20.88 4.32
N HIS A 159 9.45 -19.66 4.65
CA HIS A 159 8.75 -18.46 4.20
C HIS A 159 9.22 -18.07 2.80
N HIS A 160 8.28 -17.59 2.00
CA HIS A 160 8.54 -17.09 0.65
C HIS A 160 8.03 -15.65 0.56
N PRO A 161 8.77 -14.74 -0.09
CA PRO A 161 8.26 -13.42 -0.41
C PRO A 161 6.98 -13.54 -1.25
N LEU A 162 5.95 -12.75 -0.91
CA LEU A 162 4.74 -12.71 -1.70
C LEU A 162 5.01 -12.05 -3.06
N ARG A 163 4.55 -12.69 -4.15
CA ARG A 163 4.62 -12.18 -5.52
C ARG A 163 3.21 -12.07 -6.13
N ALA A 164 2.32 -11.41 -5.41
CA ALA A 164 0.94 -11.14 -5.80
C ALA A 164 0.52 -9.76 -5.28
N GLY A 165 -0.43 -9.12 -5.97
CA GLY A 165 -0.77 -7.71 -5.73
C GLY A 165 -2.28 -7.49 -5.71
N ALA A 166 -2.82 -7.09 -4.57
CA ALA A 166 -4.12 -6.44 -4.49
C ALA A 166 -3.99 -4.97 -4.94
N LEU A 167 -5.04 -4.46 -5.57
CA LEU A 167 -5.04 -3.10 -6.12
C LEU A 167 -4.78 -2.03 -5.02
N SER A 168 -3.67 -1.30 -5.14
CA SER A 168 -3.29 -0.26 -4.18
C SER A 168 -2.38 0.79 -4.81
N ALA A 169 -2.49 2.05 -4.37
CA ALA A 169 -1.67 3.17 -4.84
C ALA A 169 -0.26 3.25 -4.20
N GLY A 170 0.22 2.15 -3.59
CA GLY A 170 1.55 2.09 -2.97
C GLY A 170 1.66 1.27 -1.67
N GLY A 171 0.57 0.62 -1.23
CA GLY A 171 0.63 -0.33 -0.11
C GLY A 171 1.03 -1.72 -0.58
N LEU A 172 1.91 -2.39 0.17
CA LEU A 172 2.23 -3.81 -0.08
C LEU A 172 0.98 -4.67 0.04
N THR A 173 0.96 -5.80 -0.64
CA THR A 173 -0.09 -6.80 -0.42
C THR A 173 0.35 -7.80 0.64
N ILE A 174 -0.54 -8.17 1.55
CA ILE A 174 -0.32 -9.15 2.61
C ILE A 174 -1.19 -10.39 2.34
N ALA A 175 -0.56 -11.55 2.22
CA ALA A 175 -1.25 -12.83 2.10
C ALA A 175 -1.62 -13.37 3.49
N VAL A 176 -2.92 -13.50 3.75
CA VAL A 176 -3.45 -13.86 5.06
C VAL A 176 -4.18 -15.21 4.99
N PRO A 177 -3.67 -16.28 5.64
CA PRO A 177 -4.31 -17.59 5.63
C PRO A 177 -5.52 -17.65 6.56
N SER A 178 -6.50 -18.49 6.24
CA SER A 178 -7.67 -18.73 7.10
C SER A 178 -7.29 -19.27 8.47
N ARG A 179 -7.99 -18.84 9.52
CA ARG A 179 -7.77 -19.32 10.89
C ARG A 179 -8.27 -20.75 11.05
N LEU A 180 -9.19 -21.18 10.19
CA LEU A 180 -9.80 -22.51 10.19
C LEU A 180 -8.80 -23.65 9.93
N TYR A 181 -7.67 -23.36 9.27
CA TYR A 181 -6.60 -24.34 9.06
C TYR A 181 -5.95 -24.79 10.37
N TYR A 182 -6.16 -24.05 11.46
CA TYR A 182 -5.48 -24.23 12.72
C TYR A 182 -6.49 -24.63 13.79
N THR A 183 -6.09 -25.53 14.68
CA THR A 183 -6.88 -25.90 15.86
C THR A 183 -6.00 -25.65 17.08
N PRO A 184 -6.38 -24.70 17.96
CA PRO A 184 -5.69 -24.50 19.23
C PRO A 184 -5.63 -25.79 20.05
N THR A 185 -4.45 -26.07 20.59
CA THR A 185 -4.22 -27.18 21.52
C THR A 185 -3.40 -26.67 22.69
N LYS A 186 -3.23 -27.50 23.73
CA LYS A 186 -2.35 -27.15 24.86
C LYS A 186 -0.91 -26.87 24.41
N ASP A 187 -0.41 -27.63 23.45
CA ASP A 187 0.96 -27.52 22.94
C ASP A 187 1.10 -26.43 21.87
N LYS A 188 0.00 -26.08 21.19
CA LYS A 188 -0.08 -24.99 20.22
C LYS A 188 -1.12 -23.94 20.63
N PRO A 189 -0.87 -23.18 21.71
CA PRO A 189 -1.83 -22.22 22.24
C PRO A 189 -2.07 -21.01 21.31
N LEU A 190 -1.16 -20.76 20.36
CA LEU A 190 -1.23 -19.65 19.41
C LEU A 190 -1.77 -20.07 18.03
N ALA A 191 -2.21 -21.33 17.88
CA ALA A 191 -2.65 -21.85 16.59
C ALA A 191 -3.76 -20.99 15.98
N GLY A 192 -3.49 -20.45 14.79
CA GLY A 192 -4.42 -19.59 14.06
C GLY A 192 -4.36 -18.11 14.42
N LEU A 193 -3.56 -17.71 15.42
CA LEU A 193 -3.23 -16.31 15.68
C LEU A 193 -2.10 -15.86 14.75
N ARG A 194 -2.26 -14.69 14.14
CA ARG A 194 -1.35 -14.15 13.12
C ARG A 194 -0.40 -13.13 13.74
N LEU A 195 0.86 -13.21 13.32
CA LEU A 195 1.99 -12.48 13.87
C LEU A 195 2.74 -11.71 12.78
N GLY A 196 2.94 -10.41 12.98
CA GLY A 196 3.95 -9.63 12.25
C GLY A 196 5.29 -9.67 12.99
N VAL A 197 6.41 -9.65 12.26
CA VAL A 197 7.74 -9.78 12.87
C VAL A 197 8.62 -8.59 12.47
N LYS A 198 9.09 -7.77 13.42
CA LYS A 198 9.99 -6.65 13.13
C LYS A 198 11.23 -7.07 12.31
N ASP A 199 11.64 -6.22 11.37
CA ASP A 199 12.68 -6.57 10.38
C ASP A 199 14.15 -6.52 10.88
N LEU A 200 14.35 -6.97 12.12
CA LEU A 200 15.65 -7.32 12.68
C LEU A 200 15.75 -8.81 13.05
N TYR A 201 14.63 -9.54 13.03
CA TYR A 201 14.62 -10.97 13.29
C TYR A 201 14.75 -11.75 11.98
N ASP A 202 15.68 -12.70 11.96
CA ASP A 202 15.81 -13.63 10.84
C ASP A 202 14.58 -14.52 10.73
N LEU A 203 14.14 -14.76 9.50
CA LEU A 203 13.02 -15.62 9.17
C LEU A 203 13.44 -16.52 8.01
N LYS A 204 13.40 -17.84 8.22
CA LYS A 204 13.84 -18.82 7.23
C LYS A 204 13.13 -18.62 5.89
N GLY A 205 13.89 -18.40 4.83
CA GLY A 205 13.42 -18.25 3.45
C GLY A 205 13.26 -16.81 2.97
N VAL A 206 13.51 -15.81 3.83
CA VAL A 206 13.56 -14.39 3.44
C VAL A 206 14.81 -13.69 3.97
N LYS A 207 15.08 -12.48 3.46
CA LYS A 207 16.19 -11.62 3.92
C LYS A 207 15.79 -10.82 5.18
N THR A 208 16.78 -10.22 5.83
CA THR A 208 16.62 -9.27 6.94
C THR A 208 17.36 -7.97 6.58
N SER A 209 16.68 -6.82 6.61
CA SER A 209 17.28 -5.53 6.22
C SER A 209 17.74 -4.66 7.39
N GLY A 210 17.23 -4.89 8.61
CA GLY A 210 17.47 -3.98 9.73
C GLY A 210 16.94 -2.55 9.49
N GLY A 211 16.05 -2.34 8.51
CA GLY A 211 15.61 -1.00 8.11
C GLY A 211 16.59 -0.24 7.20
N ASN A 212 17.58 -0.93 6.61
CA ASN A 212 18.57 -0.34 5.70
C ASN A 212 18.60 -1.08 4.34
N ARG A 213 18.61 -0.33 3.23
CA ARG A 213 18.60 -0.91 1.87
C ARG A 213 19.92 -1.58 1.50
N ALA A 214 21.04 -0.98 1.87
CA ALA A 214 22.37 -1.56 1.63
C ALA A 214 22.52 -2.92 2.36
N LEU A 215 22.08 -3.02 3.61
CA LEU A 215 22.03 -4.30 4.32
C LEU A 215 21.07 -5.28 3.64
N TYR A 216 19.89 -4.86 3.18
CA TYR A 216 19.00 -5.76 2.43
C TYR A 216 19.65 -6.32 1.16
N GLU A 217 20.37 -5.49 0.42
CA GLU A 217 21.06 -5.88 -0.81
C GLU A 217 22.16 -6.92 -0.52
N MET A 218 22.99 -6.69 0.50
CA MET A 218 24.06 -7.60 0.91
C MET A 218 23.57 -8.84 1.68
N SER A 219 22.43 -8.76 2.35
CA SER A 219 21.91 -9.84 3.21
C SER A 219 21.50 -11.06 2.37
N ASP A 220 21.98 -12.23 2.74
CA ASP A 220 21.52 -13.50 2.15
C ASP A 220 20.12 -13.90 2.64
N VAL A 221 19.45 -14.73 1.83
CA VAL A 221 18.21 -15.40 2.26
C VAL A 221 18.51 -16.30 3.45
N LYS A 222 17.83 -16.08 4.57
CA LYS A 222 18.14 -16.77 5.84
C LYS A 222 17.74 -18.23 5.79
N THR A 223 18.61 -19.11 6.28
CA THR A 223 18.37 -20.57 6.33
C THR A 223 17.72 -21.02 7.64
N LYS A 224 17.70 -20.16 8.65
CA LYS A 224 17.12 -20.39 9.97
C LYS A 224 16.28 -19.18 10.40
N THR A 225 15.25 -19.46 11.19
CA THR A 225 14.45 -18.43 11.86
C THR A 225 15.08 -18.11 13.21
N ALA A 226 15.02 -16.85 13.64
CA ALA A 226 15.46 -16.41 14.96
C ALA A 226 14.79 -17.26 16.06
N VAL A 227 15.54 -17.61 17.12
CA VAL A 227 15.09 -18.57 18.14
C VAL A 227 13.78 -18.13 18.81
N CYS A 228 13.67 -16.84 19.12
CA CYS A 228 12.47 -16.25 19.72
C CYS A 228 11.25 -16.31 18.80
N VAL A 229 11.42 -16.06 17.49
CA VAL A 229 10.34 -16.17 16.49
C VAL A 229 9.94 -17.63 16.29
N GLN A 230 10.92 -18.54 16.19
CA GLN A 230 10.66 -19.98 16.03
C GLN A 230 9.86 -20.53 17.21
N LYS A 231 10.14 -20.08 18.44
CA LYS A 231 9.37 -20.48 19.63
C LYS A 231 7.88 -20.13 19.52
N LEU A 232 7.54 -18.97 18.94
CA LEU A 232 6.15 -18.58 18.69
C LEU A 232 5.52 -19.41 17.57
N ILE A 233 6.28 -19.70 16.49
CA ILE A 233 5.84 -20.59 15.40
C ILE A 233 5.56 -22.00 15.93
N ASP A 234 6.44 -22.53 16.79
CA ASP A 234 6.29 -23.86 17.41
C ASP A 234 5.04 -23.91 18.30
N ALA A 235 4.73 -22.82 19.01
CA ALA A 235 3.49 -22.63 19.75
C ALA A 235 2.25 -22.38 18.84
N GLY A 236 2.42 -22.35 17.52
CA GLY A 236 1.36 -22.30 16.52
C GLY A 236 1.07 -20.93 15.90
N ALA A 237 1.84 -19.89 16.23
CA ALA A 237 1.66 -18.57 15.63
C ALA A 237 1.92 -18.58 14.12
N VAL A 238 1.14 -17.80 13.38
CA VAL A 238 1.19 -17.75 11.92
C VAL A 238 1.84 -16.44 11.47
N VAL A 239 3.06 -16.50 10.95
CA VAL A 239 3.77 -15.31 10.49
C VAL A 239 3.28 -14.90 9.09
N VAL A 240 2.92 -13.63 8.92
CA VAL A 240 2.34 -13.07 7.66
C VAL A 240 3.27 -12.07 6.95
N GLY A 241 4.36 -11.67 7.59
CA GLY A 241 5.32 -10.74 7.01
C GLY A 241 6.26 -10.09 8.02
N LYS A 242 7.20 -9.30 7.49
CA LYS A 242 8.16 -8.51 8.24
C LYS A 242 7.66 -7.08 8.40
N ASN A 243 7.60 -6.57 9.64
CA ASN A 243 7.22 -5.20 9.93
C ASN A 243 8.41 -4.23 9.78
N LYS A 244 8.15 -3.01 9.30
CA LYS A 244 9.15 -1.94 9.25
C LYS A 244 9.63 -1.55 10.65
N MET A 245 10.82 -0.96 10.68
CA MET A 245 11.46 -0.41 11.85
C MET A 245 12.33 0.79 11.45
N SER A 246 12.71 1.62 12.43
CA SER A 246 13.85 2.51 12.22
C SER A 246 15.13 1.70 12.03
N GLU A 247 16.03 2.28 11.26
CA GLU A 247 17.29 1.67 10.86
C GLU A 247 18.12 1.23 12.09
N PHE A 248 18.58 -0.02 12.06
CA PHE A 248 19.34 -0.71 13.10
C PHE A 248 18.77 -0.60 14.52
N ALA A 249 17.43 -0.49 14.60
CA ALA A 249 16.67 -0.33 15.83
C ALA A 249 16.98 0.96 16.63
N PHE A 250 17.73 1.89 16.03
CA PHE A 250 18.05 3.18 16.62
C PHE A 250 16.81 4.08 16.65
N ALA A 251 16.47 4.60 17.83
CA ALA A 251 15.30 5.47 17.98
C ALA A 251 15.69 6.93 17.78
N GLY A 252 15.21 7.51 16.68
CA GLY A 252 15.41 8.91 16.33
C GLY A 252 14.34 9.84 16.91
N GLY A 253 14.67 11.12 17.02
CA GLY A 253 13.70 12.15 17.42
C GLY A 253 12.78 12.56 16.26
N TYR A 254 13.26 12.40 15.02
CA TYR A 254 12.59 12.87 13.82
C TYR A 254 12.51 11.80 12.73
N VAL A 255 11.41 11.76 12.00
CA VAL A 255 11.24 10.85 10.85
C VAL A 255 12.24 11.12 9.72
N THR A 256 12.88 12.31 9.69
CA THR A 256 13.98 12.63 8.74
C THR A 256 15.19 11.72 8.94
N GLU A 257 15.33 11.12 10.11
CA GLU A 257 16.37 10.14 10.40
C GLU A 257 16.09 8.80 9.70
N HIS A 258 14.88 8.56 9.18
CA HIS A 258 14.55 7.37 8.38
C HIS A 258 14.78 7.64 6.90
N ILE A 259 16.00 7.39 6.43
CA ILE A 259 16.42 7.82 5.09
C ILE A 259 16.07 6.82 3.98
N ASP A 260 15.99 5.53 4.30
CA ASP A 260 15.89 4.45 3.31
C ASP A 260 14.46 3.92 3.16
N TYR A 261 13.86 3.43 4.24
CA TYR A 261 12.46 2.98 4.27
C TYR A 261 11.62 3.96 5.07
N LEU A 262 10.67 4.61 4.39
CA LEU A 262 9.79 5.58 5.03
C LEU A 262 8.96 4.96 6.16
N LEU A 263 8.81 5.73 7.23
CA LEU A 263 8.01 5.36 8.41
C LEU A 263 6.57 4.97 8.02
N PRO A 264 5.99 3.94 8.67
CA PRO A 264 4.57 3.62 8.56
C PRO A 264 3.66 4.81 8.90
N PHE A 265 2.43 4.80 8.40
CA PHE A 265 1.39 5.72 8.83
C PHE A 265 0.74 5.23 10.12
N ASN A 266 0.70 6.07 11.14
CA ASN A 266 -0.06 5.79 12.36
C ASN A 266 -1.56 5.89 12.03
N PRO A 267 -2.40 4.89 12.31
CA PRO A 267 -3.82 4.94 11.97
C PRO A 267 -4.66 5.88 12.85
N ARG A 268 -4.05 6.55 13.84
CA ARG A 268 -4.73 7.49 14.75
C ARG A 268 -4.70 8.94 14.25
N GLY A 269 -5.60 9.75 14.82
CA GLY A 269 -5.68 11.18 14.53
C GLY A 269 -5.95 11.42 13.04
N ASP A 270 -5.18 12.30 12.44
CA ASP A 270 -5.19 12.61 11.01
C ASP A 270 -4.46 11.60 10.12
N SER A 271 -3.95 10.51 10.72
CA SER A 271 -3.13 9.49 10.08
C SER A 271 -1.70 9.89 9.71
N TYR A 272 -1.28 11.12 10.02
CA TYR A 272 0.07 11.64 9.77
C TYR A 272 0.94 11.71 11.02
N ASN A 273 0.40 11.33 12.18
CA ASN A 273 1.21 11.11 13.37
C ASN A 273 2.29 10.04 13.12
N SER A 274 3.44 10.21 13.78
CA SER A 274 4.50 9.23 13.84
C SER A 274 3.99 7.99 14.56
N PRO A 275 4.30 6.77 14.06
CA PRO A 275 3.98 5.54 14.76
C PRO A 275 4.97 5.25 15.91
N GLY A 276 5.99 6.10 16.10
CA GLY A 276 7.04 5.85 17.08
C GLY A 276 8.15 4.96 16.60
N ASP A 277 9.24 4.94 17.37
CA ASP A 277 10.44 4.18 17.05
C ASP A 277 10.93 3.30 18.22
N SER A 278 11.70 2.24 17.98
CA SER A 278 12.05 1.71 16.65
C SER A 278 11.07 0.66 16.11
N SER A 279 10.09 0.20 16.89
CA SER A 279 9.09 -0.79 16.46
C SER A 279 7.82 -0.16 15.87
N GLY A 280 7.95 0.99 15.19
CA GLY A 280 6.83 1.73 14.61
C GLY A 280 5.96 0.91 13.65
N GLY A 281 6.57 0.09 12.78
CA GLY A 281 5.81 -0.79 11.88
C GLY A 281 5.05 -1.88 12.61
N SER A 282 5.59 -2.39 13.71
CA SER A 282 4.91 -3.39 14.53
C SER A 282 3.66 -2.80 15.20
N ALA A 283 3.80 -1.62 15.81
CA ALA A 283 2.68 -0.94 16.46
C ALA A 283 1.64 -0.43 15.47
N ALA A 284 2.06 0.16 14.35
CA ALA A 284 1.15 0.63 13.30
C ALA A 284 0.37 -0.53 12.65
N ALA A 285 1.01 -1.67 12.37
CA ALA A 285 0.32 -2.83 11.80
C ALA A 285 -0.76 -3.37 12.75
N VAL A 286 -0.41 -3.58 14.02
CA VAL A 286 -1.36 -4.02 15.05
C VAL A 286 -2.43 -2.98 15.29
N ALA A 287 -2.16 -1.69 15.12
CA ALA A 287 -3.19 -0.68 15.27
C ALA A 287 -4.12 -0.58 14.04
N SER A 288 -3.67 -0.99 12.85
CA SER A 288 -4.39 -0.75 11.59
C SER A 288 -5.24 -1.94 11.12
N TYR A 289 -4.83 -3.17 11.43
CA TYR A 289 -5.36 -4.36 10.74
C TYR A 289 -6.06 -5.33 11.66
N ASP A 290 -7.38 -5.44 11.56
CA ASP A 290 -8.20 -6.35 12.37
C ASP A 290 -7.82 -7.82 12.18
N TRP A 291 -7.35 -8.18 10.98
CA TRP A 291 -6.90 -9.54 10.64
C TRP A 291 -5.55 -9.91 11.28
N LEU A 292 -4.82 -8.96 11.87
CA LEU A 292 -3.55 -9.18 12.57
C LEU A 292 -3.76 -9.14 14.10
N ASP A 293 -3.27 -10.14 14.83
CA ASP A 293 -3.52 -10.28 16.27
C ASP A 293 -2.41 -9.65 17.12
N ALA A 294 -1.15 -9.82 16.70
CA ALA A 294 0.01 -9.30 17.40
C ALA A 294 1.18 -9.03 16.43
N SER A 295 2.14 -8.23 16.88
CA SER A 295 3.45 -8.10 16.25
C SER A 295 4.55 -8.26 17.28
N MET A 296 5.68 -8.84 16.86
CA MET A 296 6.90 -8.96 17.64
C MET A 296 7.78 -7.73 17.40
N GLY A 297 8.23 -7.10 18.48
CA GLY A 297 9.15 -5.95 18.45
C GLY A 297 10.41 -6.19 19.29
N SER A 298 11.31 -5.21 19.29
CA SER A 298 12.48 -5.16 20.18
C SER A 298 12.47 -3.90 21.03
N ASP A 299 12.99 -3.99 22.26
CA ASP A 299 13.07 -2.86 23.20
C ASP A 299 14.44 -2.84 23.90
N THR A 300 15.26 -1.88 23.48
CA THR A 300 16.57 -1.56 24.09
C THR A 300 16.46 -0.33 24.97
N GLY A 301 15.67 0.69 24.59
CA GLY A 301 15.50 1.94 25.34
C GLY A 301 14.07 2.43 25.48
N GLY A 302 13.08 1.67 25.00
CA GLY A 302 11.67 2.10 24.88
C GLY A 302 10.97 1.66 23.60
N SER A 303 11.68 0.93 22.72
CA SER A 303 11.27 0.70 21.33
C SER A 303 10.05 -0.21 21.14
N ILE A 304 9.46 -0.78 22.20
CA ILE A 304 8.12 -1.39 22.16
C ILE A 304 7.11 -0.48 22.86
N ARG A 305 7.44 -0.02 24.06
CA ARG A 305 6.54 0.76 24.92
C ARG A 305 6.13 2.11 24.30
N GLY A 306 7.10 2.82 23.72
CA GLY A 306 6.88 4.09 23.02
C GLY A 306 5.92 3.93 21.84
N PRO A 307 6.25 3.09 20.84
CA PRO A 307 5.36 2.81 19.72
C PRO A 307 3.98 2.28 20.13
N ALA A 308 3.89 1.43 21.15
CA ALA A 308 2.61 0.92 21.64
C ALA A 308 1.70 2.07 22.12
N LEU A 309 2.23 2.95 22.98
CA LEU A 309 1.49 4.13 23.44
C LEU A 309 1.15 5.09 22.29
N GLN A 310 2.12 5.35 21.41
CA GLN A 310 1.93 6.20 20.22
C GLN A 310 0.90 5.63 19.25
N ASN A 311 0.58 4.35 19.26
CA ASN A 311 -0.49 3.79 18.43
C ASN A 311 -1.73 3.41 19.25
N ALA A 312 -1.80 3.78 20.54
CA ALA A 312 -2.87 3.44 21.48
C ALA A 312 -3.15 1.93 21.57
N VAL A 313 -2.09 1.11 21.54
CA VAL A 313 -2.13 -0.34 21.74
C VAL A 313 -1.28 -0.73 22.95
N HIS A 314 -1.25 -2.01 23.31
CA HIS A 314 -0.47 -2.51 24.44
C HIS A 314 0.84 -3.10 23.95
N GLY A 315 1.92 -2.94 24.73
CA GLY A 315 3.21 -3.49 24.38
C GLY A 315 4.10 -3.71 25.59
N ASN A 316 4.98 -4.70 25.53
CA ASN A 316 5.82 -5.06 26.67
C ASN A 316 7.31 -5.11 26.36
N ARG A 317 8.11 -4.58 27.28
CA ARG A 317 9.53 -4.88 27.44
C ARG A 317 9.65 -6.06 28.40
N PRO A 318 10.13 -7.24 27.95
CA PRO A 318 10.46 -8.34 28.85
C PRO A 318 11.50 -7.94 29.89
N THR A 319 11.64 -8.71 30.97
CA THR A 319 12.91 -8.70 31.72
C THR A 319 14.09 -9.12 30.83
N GLN A 320 15.26 -8.55 31.05
CA GLN A 320 16.47 -8.94 30.31
C GLN A 320 16.78 -10.44 30.51
N ASP A 321 17.30 -11.09 29.48
CA ASP A 321 17.67 -12.52 29.44
C ASP A 321 16.50 -13.52 29.40
N ALA A 322 15.24 -13.06 29.47
CA ALA A 322 14.07 -13.94 29.38
C ALA A 322 13.86 -14.58 28.00
N VAL A 323 14.42 -13.95 26.95
CA VAL A 323 14.23 -14.33 25.56
C VAL A 323 15.58 -14.52 24.89
N ASN A 324 15.78 -15.66 24.23
CA ASN A 324 16.98 -15.92 23.44
C ASN A 324 16.90 -15.17 22.09
N LEU A 325 17.80 -14.22 21.89
CA LEU A 325 17.84 -13.32 20.72
C LEU A 325 18.75 -13.83 19.59
N THR A 326 19.18 -15.09 19.61
CA THR A 326 19.97 -15.67 18.52
C THR A 326 19.21 -15.54 17.19
N GLY A 327 19.83 -14.89 16.20
CA GLY A 327 19.22 -14.58 14.90
C GLY A 327 18.46 -13.24 14.87
N ALA A 328 18.60 -12.40 15.89
CA ALA A 328 18.18 -11.00 15.86
C ALA A 328 19.39 -10.08 15.63
N LEU A 329 19.24 -9.03 14.82
CA LEU A 329 20.26 -7.99 14.67
C LEU A 329 20.37 -7.18 15.98
N PRO A 330 21.58 -7.05 16.58
CA PRO A 330 21.75 -6.40 17.87
C PRO A 330 21.79 -4.87 17.77
N LEU A 331 21.34 -4.21 18.84
CA LEU A 331 21.66 -2.82 19.15
C LEU A 331 22.54 -2.75 20.40
N SER A 332 22.21 -3.49 21.44
CA SER A 332 23.06 -3.65 22.62
C SER A 332 22.74 -4.98 23.26
N SER A 333 23.62 -5.98 23.11
CA SER A 333 23.45 -7.28 23.78
C SER A 333 23.30 -7.14 25.30
N ALA A 334 23.87 -6.08 25.89
CA ALA A 334 23.70 -5.78 27.30
C ALA A 334 22.32 -5.21 27.68
N MET A 335 21.42 -4.87 26.76
CA MET A 335 20.10 -4.31 27.09
C MET A 335 18.94 -4.83 26.23
N ASP A 336 19.23 -5.44 25.09
CA ASP A 336 18.22 -5.85 24.12
C ASP A 336 17.23 -6.86 24.69
N THR A 337 15.96 -6.64 24.39
CA THR A 337 14.88 -7.59 24.68
C THR A 337 13.91 -7.67 23.51
N SER A 338 13.14 -8.76 23.45
CA SER A 338 12.10 -8.97 22.44
C SER A 338 10.76 -9.25 23.08
N GLY A 339 9.76 -8.44 22.73
CA GLY A 339 8.42 -8.50 23.31
C GLY A 339 7.34 -8.42 22.25
N ILE A 340 6.11 -8.25 22.72
CA ILE A 340 4.89 -8.33 21.92
C ILE A 340 4.15 -7.01 21.97
N ILE A 341 3.53 -6.66 20.84
CA ILE A 341 2.56 -5.58 20.72
C ILE A 341 1.24 -6.18 20.29
N ALA A 342 0.14 -5.85 20.97
CA ALA A 342 -1.20 -6.36 20.67
C ALA A 342 -2.29 -5.35 21.06
N ARG A 343 -3.46 -5.43 20.39
CA ARG A 343 -4.65 -4.65 20.77
C ARG A 343 -5.37 -5.24 21.98
N ASP A 344 -5.36 -6.55 22.12
CA ASP A 344 -6.12 -7.26 23.14
C ASP A 344 -5.19 -7.74 24.26
N PRO A 345 -5.43 -7.36 25.53
CA PRO A 345 -4.60 -7.78 26.66
C PRO A 345 -4.51 -9.30 26.85
N ALA A 346 -5.56 -10.06 26.53
CA ALA A 346 -5.54 -11.51 26.60
C ALA A 346 -4.69 -12.12 25.47
N ILE A 347 -4.68 -11.50 24.28
CA ILE A 347 -3.77 -11.90 23.19
C ILE A 347 -2.32 -11.56 23.55
N LEU A 348 -2.06 -10.36 24.10
CA LEU A 348 -0.75 -9.97 24.62
C LEU A 348 -0.22 -11.02 25.59
N SER A 349 -1.03 -11.37 26.60
CA SER A 349 -0.66 -12.39 27.59
C SER A 349 -0.36 -13.75 26.97
N LYS A 350 -1.18 -14.26 26.06
CA LYS A 350 -0.97 -15.55 25.39
C LYS A 350 0.37 -15.61 24.64
N PHE A 351 0.67 -14.59 23.84
CA PHE A 351 1.92 -14.51 23.10
C PHE A 351 3.11 -14.40 24.05
N THR A 352 3.04 -13.53 25.04
CA THR A 352 4.12 -13.29 26.00
C THR A 352 4.40 -14.53 26.85
N ARG A 353 3.38 -15.24 27.34
CA ARG A 353 3.53 -16.52 28.05
C ARG A 353 4.17 -17.60 27.17
N SER A 354 3.81 -17.65 25.90
CA SER A 354 4.41 -18.60 24.95
C SER A 354 5.88 -18.27 24.68
N LEU A 355 6.20 -16.98 24.55
CA LEU A 355 7.58 -16.49 24.36
C LEU A 355 8.47 -16.82 25.55
N TYR A 356 7.94 -16.75 26.77
CA TYR A 356 8.70 -16.99 28.02
C TYR A 356 8.57 -18.40 28.57
N ALA A 357 7.86 -19.30 27.87
CA ALA A 357 7.64 -20.66 28.34
C ALA A 357 8.97 -21.34 28.69
N GLY A 358 9.14 -21.75 29.94
CA GLY A 358 10.34 -22.41 30.44
C GLY A 358 11.53 -21.50 30.77
N THR A 359 11.42 -20.18 30.64
CA THR A 359 12.50 -19.24 31.00
C THR A 359 12.20 -18.47 32.30
N ILE A 360 10.94 -18.08 32.52
CA ILE A 360 10.51 -17.36 33.72
C ILE A 360 9.63 -18.25 34.61
N ARG A 361 9.76 -18.11 35.93
CA ARG A 361 8.91 -18.79 36.92
C ARG A 361 7.62 -18.00 37.16
N GLU A 362 6.49 -18.71 37.23
CA GLU A 362 5.21 -18.12 37.61
C GLU A 362 5.01 -18.14 39.12
N TYR A 363 4.44 -17.04 39.63
CA TYR A 363 4.13 -16.82 41.04
C TYR A 363 2.62 -16.59 41.19
N SER A 364 2.06 -17.08 42.30
CA SER A 364 0.62 -16.95 42.59
C SER A 364 0.28 -15.78 43.51
N GLY A 365 1.27 -15.23 44.21
CA GLY A 365 1.10 -14.03 45.03
C GLY A 365 1.06 -12.76 44.17
N LEU A 366 0.38 -11.75 44.69
CA LEU A 366 0.41 -10.39 44.14
C LEU A 366 1.27 -9.48 45.04
N PRO A 367 1.93 -8.45 44.49
CA PRO A 367 2.72 -7.48 45.24
C PRO A 367 1.88 -6.78 46.31
N SER A 368 2.49 -6.42 47.44
CA SER A 368 1.81 -5.75 48.56
C SER A 368 1.83 -4.23 48.47
N GLU A 369 2.61 -3.67 47.54
CA GLU A 369 2.82 -2.24 47.40
C GLU A 369 2.66 -1.77 45.95
N VAL A 370 2.11 -0.56 45.79
CA VAL A 370 2.05 0.19 44.54
C VAL A 370 2.81 1.48 44.71
N LEU A 371 3.90 1.64 43.98
CA LEU A 371 4.72 2.84 43.96
C LEU A 371 4.31 3.69 42.76
N LEU A 372 3.61 4.80 43.00
CA LEU A 372 3.23 5.75 41.97
C LEU A 372 4.35 6.76 41.76
N ASP A 373 4.80 6.93 40.52
CA ASP A 373 5.82 7.92 40.16
C ASP A 373 5.43 9.34 40.60
N SER A 374 6.35 10.06 41.23
CA SER A 374 6.12 11.42 41.72
C SER A 374 5.77 12.42 40.61
N GLY A 375 6.29 12.22 39.39
CA GLY A 375 5.90 13.02 38.21
C GLY A 375 4.45 12.78 37.78
N SER A 376 3.89 11.60 38.11
CA SER A 376 2.52 11.23 37.75
C SER A 376 1.46 11.99 38.55
N GLU A 377 1.76 12.48 39.76
CA GLU A 377 0.83 13.36 40.49
C GLU A 377 0.58 14.67 39.73
N ARG A 378 1.66 15.31 39.27
CA ARG A 378 1.54 16.53 38.46
C ARG A 378 0.82 16.26 37.15
N PHE A 379 1.07 15.10 36.54
CA PHE A 379 0.37 14.69 35.33
C PHE A 379 -1.13 14.50 35.57
N LEU A 380 -1.53 13.85 36.67
CA LEU A 380 -2.94 13.69 37.07
C LEU A 380 -3.63 15.04 37.30
N LEU A 381 -2.99 15.96 38.03
CA LEU A 381 -3.53 17.30 38.24
C LEU A 381 -3.75 18.05 36.92
N ASN A 382 -2.82 17.92 35.98
CA ASN A 382 -2.98 18.49 34.64
C ASN A 382 -4.14 17.81 33.89
N LEU A 383 -4.29 16.48 33.97
CA LEU A 383 -5.43 15.79 33.37
C LEU A 383 -6.77 16.19 33.99
N GLU A 384 -6.86 16.37 35.30
CA GLU A 384 -8.08 16.82 35.97
C GLU A 384 -8.52 18.20 35.47
N ARG A 385 -7.54 19.09 35.25
CA ARG A 385 -7.76 20.41 34.67
C ARG A 385 -8.15 20.34 33.19
N ASP A 386 -7.40 19.58 32.38
CA ASP A 386 -7.46 19.66 30.92
C ASP A 386 -8.45 18.66 30.30
N SER A 387 -8.68 17.52 30.95
CA SER A 387 -9.53 16.44 30.46
C SER A 387 -10.07 15.55 31.60
N PRO A 388 -11.19 15.92 32.24
CA PRO A 388 -11.78 15.15 33.35
C PRO A 388 -12.08 13.69 33.01
N LYS A 389 -12.33 13.37 31.72
CA LYS A 389 -12.54 11.99 31.25
C LYS A 389 -11.26 11.17 31.30
N ALA A 390 -10.12 11.75 30.90
CA ALA A 390 -8.83 11.09 31.00
C ALA A 390 -8.46 10.86 32.47
N ALA A 391 -8.63 11.88 33.31
CA ALA A 391 -8.42 11.77 34.75
C ALA A 391 -9.30 10.67 35.37
N THR A 392 -10.58 10.59 35.00
CA THR A 392 -11.49 9.53 35.46
C THR A 392 -10.99 8.14 35.05
N ALA A 393 -10.58 7.95 33.80
CA ALA A 393 -10.09 6.65 33.34
C ALA A 393 -8.80 6.21 34.07
N VAL A 394 -7.88 7.15 34.32
CA VAL A 394 -6.68 6.87 35.12
C VAL A 394 -7.05 6.59 36.59
N GLY A 395 -7.96 7.36 37.17
CA GLY A 395 -8.44 7.14 38.54
C GLY A 395 -9.14 5.78 38.71
N GLU A 396 -10.00 5.39 37.76
CA GLU A 396 -10.63 4.06 37.71
C GLU A 396 -9.58 2.95 37.62
N PHE A 397 -8.54 3.13 36.80
CA PHE A 397 -7.42 2.20 36.72
C PHE A 397 -6.68 2.09 38.05
N LEU A 398 -6.24 3.21 38.63
CA LEU A 398 -5.50 3.21 39.88
C LEU A 398 -6.31 2.61 41.04
N ASN A 399 -7.60 2.97 41.16
CA ASN A 399 -8.50 2.42 42.18
C ASN A 399 -8.72 0.91 42.02
N SER A 400 -8.85 0.44 40.78
CA SER A 400 -9.02 -0.99 40.52
C SER A 400 -7.73 -1.77 40.78
N LEU A 401 -6.57 -1.17 40.48
CA LEU A 401 -5.26 -1.74 40.77
C LEU A 401 -4.99 -1.83 42.28
N THR A 402 -5.23 -0.76 43.03
CA THR A 402 -5.07 -0.72 44.49
C THR A 402 -6.06 -1.68 45.17
N SER A 403 -7.30 -1.76 44.69
CA SER A 403 -8.28 -2.74 45.17
C SER A 403 -7.85 -4.18 44.86
N LEU A 404 -7.28 -4.45 43.69
CA LEU A 404 -6.80 -5.79 43.32
C LEU A 404 -5.63 -6.23 44.21
N LEU A 405 -4.72 -5.31 44.52
CA LEU A 405 -3.53 -5.55 45.34
C LEU A 405 -3.77 -5.38 46.84
N SER A 406 -4.97 -4.93 47.24
CA SER A 406 -5.35 -4.67 48.64
C SER A 406 -4.37 -3.72 49.36
N THR A 407 -4.01 -2.61 48.71
CA THR A 407 -3.06 -1.60 49.20
C THR A 407 -3.49 -0.21 48.74
N ASP A 408 -3.19 0.85 49.49
CA ASP A 408 -3.60 2.22 49.14
C ASP A 408 -2.66 2.90 48.12
N GLY A 409 -1.50 2.29 47.85
CA GLY A 409 -0.44 2.88 47.03
C GLY A 409 0.27 4.06 47.71
N SER A 410 1.49 4.36 47.26
CA SER A 410 2.29 5.47 47.77
C SER A 410 3.08 6.15 46.67
N VAL A 411 3.23 7.46 46.75
CA VAL A 411 4.07 8.23 45.84
C VAL A 411 5.55 7.90 46.09
N PHE A 412 6.30 7.68 45.03
CA PHE A 412 7.71 7.31 45.08
C PHE A 412 8.53 8.12 44.07
N SER A 413 9.71 8.58 44.50
CA SER A 413 10.66 9.33 43.67
C SER A 413 11.95 8.52 43.54
N ILE A 414 12.22 8.03 42.32
CA ILE A 414 13.45 7.29 41.99
C ILE A 414 14.69 8.13 42.31
N ASP A 415 14.68 9.42 41.92
CA ASP A 415 15.80 10.34 42.16
C ASP A 415 16.07 10.54 43.66
N SER A 416 15.01 10.67 44.47
CA SER A 416 15.14 10.82 45.93
C SER A 416 15.63 9.53 46.59
N ALA A 417 15.11 8.38 46.13
CA ALA A 417 15.54 7.08 46.60
C ALA A 417 17.03 6.86 46.31
N TRP A 418 17.47 7.12 45.07
CA TRP A 418 18.89 7.06 44.69
C TRP A 418 19.72 7.95 45.59
N LYS A 419 19.43 9.25 45.67
CA LYS A 419 20.20 10.21 46.50
C LYS A 419 20.33 9.78 47.98
N SER A 420 19.32 9.09 48.52
CA SER A 420 19.35 8.59 49.90
C SER A 420 20.10 7.27 50.11
N SER A 421 20.30 6.50 49.04
CA SER A 421 20.82 5.13 49.07
C SER A 421 21.90 4.86 48.02
N THR A 422 22.51 5.92 47.46
CA THR A 422 23.51 5.81 46.40
C THR A 422 24.67 4.91 46.86
N PRO A 423 25.03 3.88 46.08
CA PRO A 423 26.18 3.05 46.43
C PRO A 423 27.44 3.90 46.53
N LYS A 424 28.35 3.56 47.46
CA LYS A 424 29.59 4.32 47.70
C LYS A 424 30.45 4.54 46.44
N ALA A 425 30.40 3.61 45.48
CA ALA A 425 31.11 3.72 44.21
C ALA A 425 30.60 4.87 43.32
N PHE A 426 29.40 5.41 43.58
CA PHE A 426 28.71 6.40 42.76
C PHE A 426 28.28 7.64 43.57
N SER A 427 28.93 7.94 44.71
CA SER A 427 28.47 8.93 45.72
C SER A 427 28.14 10.32 45.19
N ASP A 428 28.72 10.72 44.05
CA ASP A 428 28.57 12.04 43.45
C ASP A 428 27.96 11.99 42.03
N VAL A 429 27.32 10.87 41.67
CA VAL A 429 26.74 10.65 40.34
C VAL A 429 25.21 10.68 40.41
N ASP A 430 24.61 11.61 39.66
CA ASP A 430 23.15 11.61 39.45
C ASP A 430 22.74 10.40 38.60
N LEU A 431 21.70 9.68 39.06
CA LEU A 431 21.23 8.47 38.39
C LEU A 431 20.76 8.74 36.94
N SER A 432 20.18 9.91 36.67
CA SER A 432 19.71 10.27 35.33
C SER A 432 20.86 10.39 34.33
N ASN A 433 21.94 11.04 34.73
CA ASN A 433 23.17 11.13 33.94
C ASN A 433 23.79 9.74 33.75
N MET A 434 23.87 8.94 34.82
CA MET A 434 24.43 7.59 34.75
C MET A 434 23.65 6.69 33.79
N VAL A 435 22.33 6.63 33.93
CA VAL A 435 21.44 5.85 33.07
C VAL A 435 21.51 6.34 31.62
N GLY A 436 21.56 7.66 31.39
CA GLY A 436 21.69 8.25 30.07
C GLY A 436 23.02 7.90 29.39
N SER A 437 24.14 8.07 30.10
CA SER A 437 25.48 7.77 29.59
C SER A 437 25.69 6.27 29.33
N VAL A 438 25.31 5.41 30.29
CA VAL A 438 25.41 3.94 30.11
C VAL A 438 24.60 3.49 28.90
N TYR A 439 23.37 4.00 28.75
CA TYR A 439 22.57 3.66 27.58
C TYR A 439 23.29 4.06 26.27
N LEU A 440 23.70 5.32 26.16
CA LEU A 440 24.31 5.84 24.94
C LEU A 440 25.59 5.10 24.59
N ASN A 441 26.49 4.94 25.56
CA ASN A 441 27.78 4.29 25.37
C ASN A 441 27.62 2.83 24.95
N LEU A 442 26.81 2.05 25.67
CA LEU A 442 26.62 0.62 25.37
C LEU A 442 25.97 0.41 23.99
N THR A 443 24.89 1.14 23.67
CA THR A 443 24.24 1.01 22.34
C THR A 443 25.15 1.38 21.17
N THR A 444 26.05 2.34 21.37
CA THR A 444 26.96 2.76 20.29
C THR A 444 28.12 1.78 20.15
N TYR A 445 28.76 1.42 21.27
CA TYR A 445 29.91 0.52 21.28
C TYR A 445 29.54 -0.90 20.85
N GLU A 446 28.50 -1.48 21.44
CA GLU A 446 28.12 -2.87 21.18
C GLU A 446 27.61 -3.03 19.75
N GLN A 447 26.75 -2.13 19.25
CA GLN A 447 26.31 -2.22 17.87
C GLN A 447 27.46 -2.10 16.86
N TRP A 448 28.42 -1.20 17.10
CA TRP A 448 29.60 -1.08 16.25
C TRP A 448 30.44 -2.36 16.25
N ASN A 449 30.76 -2.92 17.43
CA ASN A 449 31.66 -4.06 17.54
C ASN A 449 30.99 -5.42 17.24
N GLU A 450 29.69 -5.56 17.43
CA GLU A 450 28.96 -6.83 17.20
C GLU A 450 28.40 -6.94 15.78
N PHE A 451 28.22 -5.83 15.07
CA PHE A 451 27.61 -5.81 13.73
C PHE A 451 28.25 -4.77 12.80
N GLY A 452 28.36 -3.52 13.24
CA GLY A 452 28.69 -2.38 12.37
C GLY A 452 30.06 -2.48 11.67
N GLN A 453 31.09 -2.99 12.36
CA GLN A 453 32.44 -3.16 11.80
C GLN A 453 32.45 -4.07 10.57
N GLU A 454 31.99 -5.31 10.74
CA GLU A 454 31.95 -6.31 9.67
C GLU A 454 31.09 -5.83 8.50
N TYR A 455 29.91 -5.28 8.79
CA TYR A 455 29.02 -4.71 7.79
C TYR A 455 29.67 -3.59 6.96
N VAL A 456 30.33 -2.63 7.62
CA VAL A 456 30.98 -1.50 6.93
C VAL A 456 32.19 -1.96 6.12
N GLU A 457 32.99 -2.89 6.65
CA GLU A 457 34.15 -3.43 5.95
C GLU A 457 33.74 -4.21 4.70
N GLU A 458 32.72 -5.08 4.81
CA GLU A 458 32.15 -5.82 3.70
C GLU A 458 31.60 -4.87 2.64
N TYR A 459 30.77 -3.89 3.04
CA TYR A 459 30.20 -2.91 2.11
C TYR A 459 31.28 -2.15 1.34
N LYS A 460 32.31 -1.66 2.05
CA LYS A 460 33.46 -0.96 1.44
C LYS A 460 34.18 -1.83 0.42
N SER A 461 34.34 -3.12 0.71
CA SER A 461 35.02 -4.06 -0.20
C SER A 461 34.25 -4.26 -1.51
N LEU A 462 32.92 -4.12 -1.48
CA LEU A 462 32.02 -4.30 -2.63
C LEU A 462 31.74 -2.99 -3.39
N HIS A 463 32.02 -1.83 -2.80
CA HIS A 463 31.60 -0.51 -3.32
C HIS A 463 32.75 0.50 -3.38
N ASP A 464 33.94 0.08 -3.85
CA ASP A 464 35.10 0.96 -4.09
C ASP A 464 35.54 1.80 -2.87
N GLY A 465 35.38 1.24 -1.66
CA GLY A 465 35.72 1.90 -0.40
C GLY A 465 34.68 2.91 0.10
N ALA A 466 33.52 3.02 -0.55
CA ALA A 466 32.42 3.87 -0.10
C ALA A 466 31.85 3.39 1.24
N PHE A 467 31.44 4.33 2.09
CA PHE A 467 30.72 4.02 3.32
C PHE A 467 29.22 3.81 3.01
N PRO A 468 28.52 2.84 3.65
CA PRO A 468 27.11 2.60 3.39
C PRO A 468 26.25 3.84 3.67
N HIS A 469 25.21 4.04 2.85
CA HIS A 469 24.21 5.06 3.13
C HIS A 469 23.36 4.60 4.32
N MET A 470 23.32 5.40 5.39
CA MET A 470 22.64 5.10 6.65
C MET A 470 22.39 6.37 7.46
N VAL A 471 21.52 6.30 8.47
CA VAL A 471 21.20 7.44 9.35
C VAL A 471 22.46 8.16 9.83
N PRO A 472 22.57 9.50 9.64
CA PRO A 472 23.75 10.27 10.03
C PRO A 472 24.15 10.08 11.49
N GLU A 473 23.19 10.08 12.42
CA GLU A 473 23.42 9.92 13.86
C GLU A 473 24.03 8.56 14.20
N ILE A 474 23.56 7.48 13.56
CA ILE A 474 24.14 6.14 13.76
C ILE A 474 25.56 6.11 13.21
N ARG A 475 25.78 6.65 12.01
CA ARG A 475 27.10 6.72 11.38
C ARG A 475 28.10 7.49 12.25
N GLU A 476 27.70 8.66 12.75
CA GLU A 476 28.51 9.49 13.65
C GLU A 476 28.80 8.78 14.96
N GLY A 477 27.80 8.11 15.54
CA GLY A 477 27.97 7.26 16.70
C GLY A 477 29.02 6.16 16.48
N TRP A 478 28.91 5.41 15.38
CA TRP A 478 29.86 4.36 15.04
C TRP A 478 31.28 4.88 14.78
N MET A 479 31.42 6.01 14.08
CA MET A 479 32.72 6.67 13.88
C MET A 479 33.33 7.10 15.22
N ASN A 480 32.52 7.72 16.10
CA ASN A 480 32.96 8.12 17.42
C ASN A 480 33.36 6.91 18.29
N ALA A 481 32.59 5.82 18.25
CA ALA A 481 32.94 4.59 18.97
C ALA A 481 34.27 4.00 18.49
N ASN A 482 34.51 4.00 17.18
CA ASN A 482 35.77 3.55 16.60
C ASN A 482 36.97 4.42 17.01
N GLU A 483 36.78 5.72 17.15
CA GLU A 483 37.85 6.68 17.48
C GLU A 483 38.13 6.78 18.99
N THR A 484 37.08 6.71 19.82
CA THR A 484 37.16 7.16 21.22
C THR A 484 36.89 6.09 22.25
N MET A 485 36.21 4.99 21.87
CA MET A 485 35.80 3.95 22.82
C MET A 485 36.73 2.74 22.75
N THR A 486 37.00 2.16 23.90
CA THR A 486 37.88 1.00 24.06
C THR A 486 37.15 -0.12 24.77
N LYS A 487 37.71 -1.33 24.74
CA LYS A 487 37.21 -2.45 25.54
C LYS A 487 37.17 -2.10 27.04
N LEU A 488 38.13 -1.33 27.53
CA LEU A 488 38.19 -0.91 28.94
C LEU A 488 37.01 0.01 29.29
N THR A 489 36.72 1.01 28.45
CA THR A 489 35.58 1.90 28.69
C THR A 489 34.25 1.14 28.62
N HIS A 490 34.14 0.15 27.72
CA HIS A 490 32.97 -0.75 27.68
C HIS A 490 32.83 -1.59 28.96
N GLU A 491 33.93 -2.13 29.49
CA GLU A 491 33.93 -2.86 30.77
C GLU A 491 33.50 -1.95 31.94
N ASP A 492 33.92 -0.67 31.94
CA ASP A 492 33.49 0.34 32.93
C ASP A 492 31.98 0.69 32.80
N ASP A 493 31.46 0.80 31.58
CA ASP A 493 30.04 1.03 31.31
C ASP A 493 29.18 -0.17 31.77
N LEU A 494 29.65 -1.40 31.52
CA LEU A 494 29.01 -2.62 32.02
C LEU A 494 29.05 -2.70 33.56
N ALA A 495 30.15 -2.30 34.19
CA ALA A 495 30.24 -2.23 35.65
C ALA A 495 29.29 -1.17 36.22
N SER A 496 29.15 -0.03 35.54
CA SER A 496 28.18 1.01 35.89
C SER A 496 26.75 0.50 35.78
N LYS A 497 26.39 -0.13 34.65
CA LYS A 497 25.10 -0.81 34.47
C LYS A 497 24.82 -1.79 35.61
N LYS A 498 25.80 -2.63 35.95
CA LYS A 498 25.68 -3.60 37.05
C LYS A 498 25.44 -2.93 38.40
N GLY A 499 26.10 -1.79 38.66
CA GLY A 499 25.84 -0.97 39.83
C GLY A 499 24.39 -0.47 39.94
N VAL A 500 23.79 -0.07 38.81
CA VAL A 500 22.37 0.30 38.74
C VAL A 500 21.46 -0.90 38.98
N GLU A 501 21.76 -2.06 38.37
CA GLU A 501 20.99 -3.30 38.61
C GLU A 501 20.99 -3.70 40.09
N ASP A 502 22.16 -3.66 40.73
CA ASP A 502 22.32 -4.06 42.12
C ASP A 502 21.56 -3.10 43.06
N TRP A 503 21.61 -1.80 42.78
CA TRP A 503 20.83 -0.81 43.54
C TRP A 503 19.33 -1.01 43.38
N VAL A 504 18.83 -1.22 42.17
CA VAL A 504 17.39 -1.47 41.94
C VAL A 504 16.94 -2.71 42.72
N ALA A 505 17.74 -3.78 42.68
CA ALA A 505 17.42 -5.05 43.31
C ALA A 505 17.43 -4.99 44.85
N SER A 506 18.15 -4.03 45.46
CA SER A 506 18.21 -3.86 46.92
C SER A 506 17.32 -2.75 47.48
N GLU A 507 17.11 -1.64 46.75
CA GLU A 507 16.48 -0.43 47.30
C GLU A 507 15.12 -0.04 46.67
N PHE A 508 14.77 -0.53 45.48
CA PHE A 508 13.60 -0.04 44.73
C PHE A 508 12.52 -1.10 44.46
N LEU A 509 12.83 -2.08 43.60
CA LEU A 509 11.90 -3.16 43.21
C LEU A 509 12.53 -4.49 43.59
N THR A 510 12.43 -4.82 44.87
CA THR A 510 13.10 -5.98 45.48
C THR A 510 12.32 -7.27 45.25
N ALA A 511 13.04 -8.38 45.17
CA ALA A 511 12.42 -9.68 44.96
C ALA A 511 11.64 -10.15 46.21
N ASP A 512 10.43 -10.69 45.99
CA ASP A 512 9.63 -11.35 47.02
C ASP A 512 9.37 -12.82 46.68
N ASN A 513 9.44 -13.70 47.68
CA ASN A 513 9.33 -15.14 47.46
C ASN A 513 7.91 -15.62 47.13
N LYS A 514 6.86 -14.84 47.44
CA LYS A 514 5.46 -15.18 47.18
C LYS A 514 4.94 -14.50 45.92
N SER A 515 5.22 -13.21 45.75
CA SER A 515 4.72 -12.36 44.67
C SER A 515 5.74 -12.07 43.58
N CYS A 516 6.95 -12.65 43.63
CA CYS A 516 8.11 -12.33 42.79
C CYS A 516 8.70 -10.93 43.05
N SER A 517 7.86 -9.91 43.13
CA SER A 517 8.22 -8.50 43.37
C SER A 517 7.49 -8.01 44.61
N ASN A 518 8.19 -7.32 45.52
CA ASN A 518 7.58 -6.76 46.72
C ASN A 518 6.55 -5.65 46.38
N ALA A 519 6.87 -4.85 45.38
CA ALA A 519 6.09 -3.74 44.87
C ALA A 519 5.98 -3.79 43.34
N ILE A 520 5.06 -3.00 42.79
CA ILE A 520 5.10 -2.58 41.38
C ILE A 520 5.29 -1.07 41.31
N TYR A 521 6.00 -0.60 40.29
CA TYR A 521 6.12 0.81 40.00
C TYR A 521 5.21 1.20 38.84
N VAL A 522 4.45 2.26 39.01
CA VAL A 522 3.44 2.74 38.07
C VAL A 522 3.77 4.16 37.69
N TYR A 523 3.87 4.44 36.38
CA TYR A 523 4.03 5.80 35.87
C TYR A 523 3.10 6.05 34.69
N LEU A 524 2.60 7.29 34.61
CA LEU A 524 1.60 7.69 33.63
C LEU A 524 2.26 8.39 32.45
N SER A 525 1.65 8.23 31.27
CA SER A 525 2.13 8.88 30.06
C SER A 525 0.99 9.25 29.12
N ALA A 526 1.20 10.32 28.35
CA ALA A 526 0.38 10.68 27.20
C ALA A 526 1.29 10.88 25.99
N SER A 527 0.78 10.50 24.81
CA SER A 527 1.51 10.68 23.55
C SER A 527 0.91 11.81 22.72
N TYR A 528 1.48 13.01 22.88
CA TYR A 528 1.09 14.18 22.10
C TYR A 528 1.42 14.00 20.60
N PRO A 529 0.69 14.69 19.70
CA PRO A 529 0.94 14.61 18.27
C PRO A 529 2.39 14.93 17.92
N SER A 530 2.98 14.05 17.14
CA SER A 530 4.30 14.19 16.56
C SER A 530 4.12 13.78 15.12
N TYR A 531 4.07 14.75 14.20
CA TYR A 531 3.73 14.45 12.81
C TYR A 531 4.96 13.93 12.06
N LYS A 532 4.71 13.11 11.04
CA LYS A 532 5.67 12.95 9.96
C LYS A 532 6.07 14.35 9.45
N PRO A 533 7.36 14.63 9.27
CA PRO A 533 7.86 15.92 8.92
C PRO A 533 7.29 16.32 7.58
N ASP A 534 6.77 17.54 7.56
CA ASP A 534 6.85 18.34 6.37
C ASP A 534 8.33 18.70 6.19
N VAL A 535 8.97 18.22 5.13
CA VAL A 535 10.36 18.56 4.79
C VAL A 535 10.58 20.07 4.67
N SER A 536 9.51 20.88 4.57
CA SER A 536 9.55 22.34 4.64
C SER A 536 9.67 22.92 6.06
N GLN A 537 9.70 22.09 7.10
CA GLN A 537 9.91 22.47 8.51
C GLN A 537 11.10 21.76 9.17
N ASP A 538 11.92 21.04 8.38
CA ASP A 538 13.11 20.35 8.85
C ASP A 538 14.18 21.33 9.36
N GLY A 539 14.41 21.38 10.67
CA GLY A 539 15.43 22.24 11.28
C GLY A 539 16.88 21.83 11.01
N SER A 540 17.11 20.69 10.36
CA SER A 540 18.43 20.29 9.86
C SER A 540 18.70 20.84 8.46
N ASN A 541 17.66 21.25 7.73
CA ASN A 541 17.79 22.01 6.49
C ASN A 541 18.49 23.34 6.81
N PRO A 542 19.64 23.64 6.18
CA PRO A 542 20.45 24.81 6.55
C PRO A 542 19.68 26.14 6.46
N TYR A 543 18.72 26.26 5.54
CA TYR A 543 17.89 27.47 5.39
C TYR A 543 16.84 27.62 6.49
N ILE A 544 16.27 26.49 6.95
CA ILE A 544 15.28 26.49 8.04
C ILE A 544 15.99 26.60 9.39
N ARG A 545 17.17 25.98 9.56
CA ARG A 545 18.01 26.11 10.76
C ARG A 545 18.38 27.56 11.02
N GLU A 546 18.71 28.32 9.98
CA GLU A 546 19.02 29.74 10.07
C GLU A 546 17.77 30.57 10.48
N LEU A 547 16.60 30.23 9.93
CA LEU A 547 15.31 30.84 10.31
C LEU A 547 14.86 30.48 11.74
N LEU A 548 15.07 29.23 12.19
CA LEU A 548 14.76 28.77 13.54
C LEU A 548 15.71 29.35 14.58
N GLN A 549 16.99 29.52 14.27
CA GLN A 549 17.94 30.24 15.14
C GLN A 549 17.58 31.72 15.25
N ALA A 550 17.12 32.35 14.16
CA ALA A 550 16.60 33.72 14.19
C ALA A 550 15.31 33.81 15.03
N SER A 551 14.40 32.84 14.91
CA SER A 551 13.16 32.76 15.67
C SER A 551 13.38 32.49 17.17
N SER A 552 14.30 31.59 17.53
CA SER A 552 14.68 31.31 18.93
C SER A 552 15.29 32.55 19.60
N LYS A 553 16.15 33.29 18.89
CA LYS A 553 16.65 34.59 19.37
C LYS A 553 15.53 35.60 19.55
N GLN A 554 14.55 35.65 18.64
CA GLN A 554 13.38 36.50 18.79
C GLN A 554 12.49 36.07 19.97
N GLN A 555 12.31 34.78 20.22
CA GLN A 555 11.54 34.27 21.36
C GLN A 555 12.22 34.61 22.69
N SER A 556 13.54 34.43 22.80
CA SER A 556 14.32 34.87 23.96
C SER A 556 14.19 36.38 24.19
N LEU A 557 14.22 37.18 23.11
CA LEU A 557 14.05 38.63 23.18
C LEU A 557 12.61 39.03 23.57
N ILE A 558 11.59 38.31 23.09
CA ILE A 558 10.18 38.52 23.44
C ILE A 558 9.95 38.18 24.92
N THR A 559 10.54 37.10 25.42
CA THR A 559 10.48 36.74 26.85
C THR A 559 11.12 37.82 27.70
N GLN A 560 12.33 38.28 27.36
CA GLN A 560 12.99 39.40 28.05
C GLN A 560 12.17 40.69 27.99
N LEU A 561 11.56 41.00 26.84
CA LEU A 561 10.70 42.17 26.68
C LEU A 561 9.42 42.04 27.52
N ASN A 562 8.81 40.86 27.58
CA ASN A 562 7.64 40.61 28.42
C ASN A 562 7.96 40.72 29.92
N THR A 563 9.11 40.19 30.38
CA THR A 563 9.57 40.38 31.77
C THR A 563 9.79 41.87 32.05
N THR A 564 10.44 42.58 31.12
CA THR A 564 10.69 44.03 31.26
C THR A 564 9.39 44.82 31.30
N VAL A 565 8.40 44.49 30.47
CA VAL A 565 7.09 45.17 30.43
C VAL A 565 6.26 44.86 31.68
N ASN A 566 6.25 43.62 32.15
CA ASN A 566 5.52 43.23 33.36
C ASN A 566 6.14 43.87 34.62
N CYS A 567 7.46 44.00 34.69
CA CYS A 567 8.14 44.59 35.85
C CYS A 567 8.24 46.14 35.81
N ASN A 568 8.14 46.79 34.64
CA ASN A 568 8.16 48.27 34.53
C ASN A 568 6.79 48.92 34.27
N SER A 569 5.73 48.17 34.00
CA SER A 569 4.40 48.76 33.80
C SER A 569 3.68 48.99 35.13
N THR A 570 3.00 50.11 35.27
CA THR A 570 2.18 50.48 36.45
C THR A 570 0.92 49.62 36.64
N LEU A 571 0.78 48.52 35.87
CA LEU A 571 -0.39 47.63 35.85
C LEU A 571 -0.06 46.18 36.28
N GLY A 572 1.22 45.81 36.44
CA GLY A 572 1.61 44.51 37.02
C GLY A 572 1.67 44.58 38.55
N SER A 573 1.10 43.60 39.25
CA SER A 573 1.34 43.43 40.69
C SER A 573 2.78 42.91 40.91
N GLU A 574 3.35 43.13 42.09
CA GLU A 574 4.68 42.55 42.45
C GLU A 574 4.72 41.03 42.22
N GLU A 575 3.60 40.33 42.49
CA GLU A 575 3.44 38.89 42.22
C GLU A 575 3.58 38.51 40.73
N ALA A 576 3.07 39.33 39.81
CA ALA A 576 3.18 39.06 38.37
C ALA A 576 4.62 39.26 37.86
N CYS A 577 5.38 40.15 38.50
CA CYS A 577 6.80 40.33 38.21
C CYS A 577 7.64 39.19 38.82
N GLU A 578 7.31 38.71 40.04
CA GLU A 578 7.94 37.53 40.64
C GLU A 578 7.71 36.25 39.82
N GLU A 579 6.48 35.96 39.38
CA GLU A 579 6.19 34.81 38.50
C GLU A 579 6.95 34.89 37.17
N SER A 580 7.07 36.10 36.59
CA SER A 580 7.81 36.31 35.33
C SER A 580 9.32 36.11 35.50
N LEU A 581 9.87 36.54 36.65
CA LEU A 581 11.28 36.33 37.00
C LEU A 581 11.59 34.86 37.33
N GLU A 582 10.67 34.14 37.99
CA GLU A 582 10.78 32.69 38.19
C GLU A 582 10.70 31.92 36.86
N ALA A 583 9.86 32.35 35.92
CA ALA A 583 9.80 31.77 34.58
C ALA A 583 11.10 31.99 33.79
N GLU A 584 11.75 33.15 33.91
CA GLU A 584 13.05 33.44 33.30
C GLU A 584 14.18 32.62 33.96
N ALA A 585 14.17 32.50 35.30
CA ALA A 585 15.11 31.66 36.05
C ALA A 585 14.98 30.16 35.72
N ASN A 586 13.75 29.67 35.49
CA ASN A 586 13.48 28.29 35.07
C ASN A 586 13.79 28.03 33.59
N SER A 587 13.85 29.06 32.74
CA SER A 587 14.26 28.91 31.34
C SER A 587 15.78 28.77 31.15
N ASN A 588 16.57 29.27 32.11
CA ASN A 588 18.04 29.25 32.08
C ASN A 588 18.69 28.24 33.04
N ASN A 589 17.91 27.58 33.88
CA ASN A 589 18.35 26.40 34.63
C ASN A 589 17.90 25.15 33.88
N SER A 590 18.83 24.42 33.26
CA SER A 590 18.66 22.99 33.01
C SER A 590 18.64 22.28 34.36
N GLY A 591 17.56 22.47 35.13
CA GLY A 591 17.38 21.87 36.44
C GLY A 591 17.38 20.35 36.31
N SER A 592 18.25 19.70 37.08
CA SER A 592 18.27 18.26 37.43
C SER A 592 17.30 17.42 36.58
N GLN A 593 17.78 16.86 35.46
CA GLN A 593 16.97 15.94 34.67
C GLN A 593 16.52 14.78 35.57
N THR A 594 15.22 14.56 35.70
CA THR A 594 14.66 13.42 36.42
C THR A 594 14.93 12.14 35.65
N VAL A 595 15.15 11.02 36.35
CA VAL A 595 15.37 9.73 35.70
C VAL A 595 14.10 9.32 34.94
N TYR A 596 14.20 9.16 33.62
CA TYR A 596 13.11 8.56 32.85
C TYR A 596 13.00 7.06 33.22
N ALA A 597 11.95 6.69 33.96
CA ALA A 597 11.72 5.33 34.45
C ALA A 597 11.83 4.27 33.33
N GLY A 598 11.37 4.60 32.13
CA GLY A 598 11.46 3.69 31.00
C GLY A 598 12.90 3.38 30.56
N ARG A 599 13.83 4.34 30.69
CA ARG A 599 15.27 4.13 30.43
C ARG A 599 15.92 3.33 31.55
N LEU A 600 15.53 3.60 32.79
CA LEU A 600 15.99 2.84 33.95
C LEU A 600 15.63 1.36 33.79
N ALA A 601 14.41 1.04 33.36
CA ALA A 601 14.01 -0.35 33.10
C ALA A 601 14.94 -1.07 32.11
N SER A 602 15.42 -0.35 31.09
CA SER A 602 16.37 -0.89 30.14
C SER A 602 17.74 -1.16 30.73
N VAL A 603 18.32 -0.17 31.41
CA VAL A 603 19.65 -0.29 32.03
C VAL A 603 19.64 -1.34 33.16
N ALA A 604 18.57 -1.38 33.96
CA ALA A 604 18.42 -2.32 35.07
C ALA A 604 17.85 -3.71 34.65
N GLY A 605 17.51 -3.90 33.37
CA GLY A 605 16.99 -5.17 32.84
C GLY A 605 15.60 -5.58 33.35
N LEU A 606 14.78 -4.62 33.75
CA LEU A 606 13.46 -4.82 34.36
C LEU A 606 12.37 -5.06 33.32
N PRO A 607 11.33 -5.84 33.65
CA PRO A 607 10.11 -5.89 32.86
C PRO A 607 9.30 -4.60 33.01
N ASP A 608 8.79 -4.08 31.89
CA ASP A 608 7.97 -2.86 31.84
C ASP A 608 6.92 -2.94 30.73
N TYR A 609 5.64 -2.82 31.09
CA TYR A 609 4.50 -3.06 30.22
C TYR A 609 3.70 -1.78 30.04
N ALA A 610 3.63 -1.28 28.82
CA ALA A 610 2.82 -0.14 28.43
C ALA A 610 1.39 -0.60 28.09
N VAL A 611 0.41 -0.02 28.79
CA VAL A 611 -1.01 -0.30 28.62
C VAL A 611 -1.74 0.99 28.26
N SER A 612 -2.37 1.04 27.09
CA SER A 612 -3.27 2.15 26.75
C SER A 612 -4.58 2.06 27.53
N LEU A 613 -5.01 3.19 28.12
CA LEU A 613 -6.31 3.34 28.78
C LEU A 613 -7.36 3.94 27.83
N GLY A 614 -6.97 4.25 26.59
CA GLY A 614 -7.82 4.84 25.57
C GLY A 614 -7.27 6.16 25.04
N MET A 615 -8.11 6.83 24.25
CA MET A 615 -7.79 8.11 23.61
C MET A 615 -8.74 9.20 24.11
N PHE A 616 -8.19 10.36 24.46
CA PHE A 616 -8.91 11.44 25.14
C PHE A 616 -8.63 12.80 24.50
N ASP A 617 -9.60 13.73 24.57
CA ASP A 617 -9.37 15.12 24.13
C ASP A 617 -8.51 15.82 25.20
N LEU A 618 -7.25 16.10 24.85
CA LEU A 618 -6.30 16.87 25.67
C LEU A 618 -6.00 18.23 25.03
N GLY A 619 -6.94 18.77 24.24
CA GLY A 619 -6.82 20.09 23.61
C GLY A 619 -5.88 20.13 22.40
N GLN A 620 -5.47 18.98 21.86
CA GLN A 620 -4.57 18.90 20.71
C GLN A 620 -5.32 19.14 19.40
N PHE A 621 -4.70 19.89 18.48
CA PHE A 621 -5.27 20.28 17.21
C PHE A 621 -4.38 19.82 16.05
N SER A 622 -4.97 19.19 15.04
CA SER A 622 -4.26 18.82 13.82
C SER A 622 -4.31 19.94 12.79
N ASN A 623 -3.13 20.36 12.36
CA ASN A 623 -2.98 21.33 11.28
C ASN A 623 -3.35 20.71 9.91
N SER A 624 -3.25 19.39 9.76
CA SER A 624 -3.58 18.68 8.52
C SER A 624 -5.09 18.56 8.30
N THR A 625 -5.85 18.28 9.36
CA THR A 625 -7.31 18.08 9.27
C THR A 625 -8.12 19.26 9.78
N LEU A 626 -7.47 20.21 10.47
CA LEU A 626 -8.12 21.33 11.16
C LEU A 626 -9.17 20.86 12.18
N GLN A 627 -8.93 19.71 12.81
CA GLN A 627 -9.78 19.12 13.85
C GLN A 627 -8.99 18.89 15.13
N LYS A 628 -9.71 18.82 16.25
CA LYS A 628 -9.12 18.33 17.50
C LYS A 628 -8.80 16.84 17.38
N GLU A 629 -7.63 16.45 17.86
CA GLU A 629 -7.20 15.06 17.90
C GLU A 629 -7.30 14.49 19.32
N LEU A 630 -7.68 13.21 19.39
CA LEU A 630 -7.62 12.47 20.64
C LEU A 630 -6.21 11.94 20.87
N VAL A 631 -5.71 12.14 22.08
CA VAL A 631 -4.38 11.73 22.54
C VAL A 631 -4.48 10.42 23.31
N PRO A 632 -3.63 9.42 23.03
CA PRO A 632 -3.55 8.22 23.84
C PRO A 632 -3.03 8.56 25.22
N VAL A 633 -3.73 8.08 26.24
CA VAL A 633 -3.26 8.08 27.62
C VAL A 633 -2.99 6.64 27.99
N GLY A 634 -1.85 6.40 28.61
CA GLY A 634 -1.44 5.07 29.02
C GLY A 634 -0.75 5.07 30.36
N VAL A 635 -0.54 3.86 30.84
CA VAL A 635 0.13 3.56 32.08
C VAL A 635 1.18 2.50 31.82
N ASN A 636 2.33 2.66 32.47
CA ASN A 636 3.38 1.68 32.48
C ASN A 636 3.42 1.00 33.84
N ILE A 637 3.55 -0.32 33.83
CA ILE A 637 3.67 -1.14 35.04
C ILE A 637 5.03 -1.83 34.98
N MET A 638 5.86 -1.59 36.00
CA MET A 638 7.19 -2.16 36.16
C MET A 638 7.26 -3.01 37.43
N ALA A 639 8.03 -4.08 37.38
CA ALA A 639 8.26 -4.97 38.52
C ALA A 639 9.75 -5.35 38.62
N ALA A 640 10.12 -6.10 39.66
CA ALA A 640 11.46 -6.64 39.81
C ALA A 640 11.88 -7.52 38.60
N LYS A 641 13.20 -7.60 38.36
CA LYS A 641 13.80 -8.45 37.32
C LYS A 641 13.29 -9.90 37.48
N GLY A 642 12.79 -10.51 36.40
CA GLY A 642 12.21 -11.87 36.44
C GLY A 642 10.71 -11.95 36.75
N CYS A 643 10.01 -10.83 36.95
CA CYS A 643 8.62 -10.82 37.44
C CYS A 643 7.55 -10.47 36.40
N ASP A 644 7.81 -10.70 35.12
CA ASP A 644 6.89 -10.45 34.00
C ASP A 644 5.47 -11.00 34.21
N PHE A 645 5.34 -12.24 34.68
CA PHE A 645 4.03 -12.90 34.84
C PHE A 645 3.15 -12.24 35.88
N VAL A 646 3.72 -11.53 36.87
CA VAL A 646 2.95 -10.76 37.85
C VAL A 646 2.24 -9.60 37.16
N ILE A 647 2.95 -8.87 36.30
CA ILE A 647 2.39 -7.76 35.54
C ILE A 647 1.29 -8.27 34.61
N LEU A 648 1.51 -9.41 33.93
CA LEU A 648 0.50 -10.03 33.09
C LEU A 648 -0.74 -10.48 33.87
N ASN A 649 -0.57 -11.09 35.05
CA ASN A 649 -1.69 -11.48 35.92
C ASN A 649 -2.54 -10.26 36.31
N ILE A 650 -1.89 -9.14 36.64
CA ILE A 650 -2.56 -7.87 36.96
C ILE A 650 -3.32 -7.35 35.73
N ILE A 651 -2.68 -7.32 34.56
CA ILE A 651 -3.31 -6.86 33.31
C ILE A 651 -4.52 -7.74 32.95
N GLU A 652 -4.41 -9.06 33.07
CA GLU A 652 -5.52 -10.00 32.80
C GLU A 652 -6.68 -9.80 33.77
N ALA A 653 -6.39 -9.62 35.06
CA ALA A 653 -7.41 -9.35 36.07
C ALA A 653 -8.16 -8.03 35.79
N LEU A 654 -7.42 -6.95 35.54
CA LEU A 654 -8.00 -5.65 35.21
C LEU A 654 -8.74 -5.66 33.87
N HIS A 655 -8.28 -6.47 32.91
CA HIS A 655 -8.99 -6.67 31.65
C HIS A 655 -10.34 -7.40 31.84
N LYS A 656 -10.36 -8.42 32.70
CA LYS A 656 -11.58 -9.17 33.03
C LYS A 656 -12.64 -8.29 33.71
N GLU A 657 -12.22 -7.33 34.52
CA GLU A 657 -13.09 -6.32 35.14
C GLU A 657 -13.49 -5.17 34.18
N GLY A 658 -12.96 -5.16 32.95
CA GLY A 658 -13.30 -4.16 31.92
C GLY A 658 -12.61 -2.80 32.09
N VAL A 659 -11.63 -2.72 32.99
CA VAL A 659 -10.82 -1.53 33.28
C VAL A 659 -9.81 -1.31 32.15
N ILE A 660 -9.05 -2.35 31.80
CA ILE A 660 -8.22 -2.37 30.59
C ILE A 660 -9.06 -2.98 29.46
N ARG A 661 -9.14 -2.31 28.32
CA ARG A 661 -9.98 -2.73 27.20
C ARG A 661 -9.15 -3.08 25.99
N THR A 662 -9.68 -3.96 25.13
CA THR A 662 -9.13 -4.18 23.80
C THR A 662 -9.10 -2.84 23.05
N ALA A 663 -7.90 -2.44 22.64
CA ALA A 663 -7.68 -1.21 21.91
C ALA A 663 -8.48 -1.22 20.60
N LYS A 664 -9.14 -0.10 20.29
CA LYS A 664 -9.79 0.15 19.01
C LYS A 664 -9.08 1.32 18.35
N THR A 665 -8.35 1.04 17.29
CA THR A 665 -7.47 1.97 16.60
C THR A 665 -7.75 1.88 15.10
N GLY A 666 -7.61 2.99 14.37
CA GLY A 666 -8.15 3.15 13.02
C GLY A 666 -9.06 4.36 12.91
N THR A 667 -9.25 4.88 11.69
CA THR A 667 -10.26 5.90 11.42
C THR A 667 -11.61 5.37 11.89
N VAL A 668 -12.15 6.02 12.94
CA VAL A 668 -13.59 6.10 13.07
C VAL A 668 -14.07 6.63 11.73
N SER A 669 -14.83 5.83 11.00
CA SER A 669 -15.43 6.18 9.73
C SER A 669 -16.25 7.46 9.88
N SER A 670 -15.60 8.62 9.71
CA SER A 670 -16.21 9.95 9.84
C SER A 670 -16.86 10.25 11.22
N PRO A 671 -16.89 11.51 11.69
CA PRO A 671 -17.66 11.89 12.88
C PRO A 671 -19.19 11.71 12.75
N ARG A 672 -19.70 11.08 11.69
CA ARG A 672 -21.14 10.94 11.43
C ARG A 672 -21.80 9.75 12.10
N LEU A 673 -21.06 8.78 12.65
CA LEU A 673 -21.64 7.57 13.25
C LEU A 673 -21.76 7.57 14.78
N PHE A 674 -21.20 8.57 15.49
CA PHE A 674 -21.29 8.63 16.97
C PHE A 674 -22.48 9.44 17.52
N LYS A 675 -23.36 9.98 16.67
CA LYS A 675 -24.52 10.80 17.11
C LYS A 675 -25.87 10.09 17.20
N PHE A 676 -25.97 8.79 16.93
CA PHE A 676 -27.28 8.11 17.01
C PHE A 676 -27.57 7.45 18.37
N ASN A 677 -26.58 6.88 19.06
CA ASN A 677 -26.81 6.19 20.34
C ASN A 677 -26.85 7.13 21.56
N VAL A 678 -26.11 8.24 21.54
CA VAL A 678 -26.15 9.26 22.62
C VAL A 678 -27.42 10.10 22.54
N VAL A 679 -27.95 10.34 21.34
CA VAL A 679 -29.22 11.07 21.14
C VAL A 679 -30.42 10.22 21.57
N LEU A 680 -30.40 8.89 21.36
CA LEU A 680 -31.48 8.02 21.86
C LEU A 680 -31.51 7.93 23.40
N ALA A 681 -30.34 7.89 24.05
CA ALA A 681 -30.24 7.85 25.51
C ALA A 681 -30.68 9.17 26.17
N LEU A 682 -30.35 10.32 25.56
CA LEU A 682 -30.75 11.64 26.06
C LEU A 682 -32.21 12.00 25.71
N PHE A 683 -32.77 11.45 24.62
CA PHE A 683 -34.21 11.58 24.29
C PHE A 683 -35.11 10.75 25.21
N HIS A 684 -34.63 9.62 25.73
CA HIS A 684 -35.45 8.78 26.61
C HIS A 684 -35.64 9.38 28.01
N GLN A 685 -34.63 10.06 28.56
CA GLN A 685 -34.72 10.73 29.87
C GLN A 685 -35.49 12.07 29.84
N SER A 686 -35.55 12.76 28.70
CA SER A 686 -36.13 14.11 28.62
C SER A 686 -37.63 14.14 28.27
N ILE A 687 -38.22 13.03 27.77
CA ILE A 687 -39.64 12.99 27.38
C ILE A 687 -40.54 12.43 28.50
N LEU A 688 -39.98 11.66 29.44
CA LEU A 688 -40.74 11.15 30.61
C LEU A 688 -41.06 12.22 31.66
N SER A 689 -40.44 13.40 31.59
CA SER A 689 -40.64 14.50 32.55
C SER A 689 -41.66 15.57 32.10
N LEU A 690 -42.26 15.44 30.90
CA LEU A 690 -43.08 16.49 30.28
C LEU A 690 -44.53 16.12 29.93
N LEU A 691 -45.04 14.95 30.35
CA LEU A 691 -46.44 14.58 30.11
C LEU A 691 -47.29 14.69 31.39
N PRO A 692 -48.37 15.50 31.41
CA PRO A 692 -49.29 15.56 32.54
C PRO A 692 -50.21 14.33 32.57
N GLU A 693 -50.48 13.80 33.77
CA GLU A 693 -51.24 12.56 34.06
C GLU A 693 -52.71 12.54 33.58
N SER A 694 -53.19 13.53 32.82
CA SER A 694 -54.63 13.75 32.58
C SER A 694 -55.16 13.41 31.17
N MET A 695 -54.37 12.82 30.28
CA MET A 695 -54.87 12.42 28.95
C MET A 695 -54.96 10.90 28.80
N GLY A 696 -56.18 10.39 28.99
CA GLY A 696 -56.58 9.01 28.74
C GLY A 696 -56.65 8.65 27.26
N LEU A 697 -55.53 8.72 26.54
CA LEU A 697 -55.36 8.05 25.26
C LEU A 697 -54.51 6.78 25.48
N ARG A 698 -55.07 5.62 25.10
CA ARG A 698 -54.44 4.30 25.27
C ARG A 698 -53.03 4.30 24.68
N GLN A 699 -52.04 3.92 25.50
CA GLN A 699 -50.63 3.77 25.11
C GLN A 699 -50.43 2.97 23.81
N GLU A 700 -51.34 2.03 23.51
CA GLU A 700 -51.34 1.23 22.29
C GLU A 700 -51.48 2.08 21.01
N ILE A 701 -52.30 3.14 21.03
CA ILE A 701 -52.51 4.03 19.86
C ILE A 701 -51.28 4.91 19.64
N LEU A 702 -50.64 5.37 20.71
CA LEU A 702 -49.38 6.12 20.65
C LEU A 702 -48.22 5.23 20.18
N LEU A 703 -48.14 3.98 20.63
CA LEU A 703 -47.14 3.01 20.16
C LEU A 703 -47.31 2.69 18.67
N VAL A 704 -48.55 2.52 18.20
CA VAL A 704 -48.83 2.29 16.77
C VAL A 704 -48.54 3.55 15.95
N ALA A 705 -48.86 4.75 16.48
CA ALA A 705 -48.52 6.01 15.82
C ALA A 705 -47.00 6.26 15.77
N PHE A 706 -46.24 5.94 16.82
CA PHE A 706 -44.78 6.04 16.84
C PHE A 706 -44.11 4.96 15.99
N ALA A 707 -44.67 3.75 15.91
CA ALA A 707 -44.20 2.71 15.00
C ALA A 707 -44.49 3.08 13.54
N ALA A 708 -45.65 3.66 13.24
CA ALA A 708 -46.00 4.17 11.91
C ALA A 708 -45.16 5.40 11.53
N LEU A 709 -44.90 6.31 12.47
CA LEU A 709 -43.99 7.44 12.25
C LEU A 709 -42.54 6.97 12.09
N GLY A 710 -42.13 5.94 12.84
CA GLY A 710 -40.83 5.27 12.72
C GLY A 710 -40.68 4.54 11.39
N LEU A 711 -41.74 3.89 10.89
CA LEU A 711 -41.77 3.25 9.57
C LEU A 711 -41.83 4.28 8.43
N CYS A 712 -42.56 5.40 8.60
CA CYS A 712 -42.56 6.50 7.65
C CYS A 712 -41.22 7.24 7.64
N LEU A 713 -40.60 7.46 8.80
CA LEU A 713 -39.26 8.03 8.91
C LEU A 713 -38.19 7.03 8.44
N PHE A 714 -38.40 5.72 8.59
CA PHE A 714 -37.55 4.68 8.02
C PHE A 714 -37.74 4.56 6.51
N ALA A 715 -38.95 4.75 5.98
CA ALA A 715 -39.23 4.75 4.55
C ALA A 715 -38.76 6.05 3.89
N VAL A 716 -38.88 7.20 4.58
CA VAL A 716 -38.28 8.48 4.17
C VAL A 716 -36.77 8.44 4.35
N TYR A 717 -36.22 7.79 5.38
CA TYR A 717 -34.79 7.52 5.54
C TYR A 717 -34.30 6.56 4.46
N GLU A 718 -35.02 5.49 4.12
CA GLU A 718 -34.70 4.58 3.01
C GLU A 718 -34.87 5.28 1.66
N TRP A 719 -35.81 6.21 1.50
CA TRP A 719 -35.97 7.01 0.28
C TRP A 719 -34.90 8.10 0.16
N MET A 720 -34.51 8.74 1.27
CA MET A 720 -33.37 9.66 1.35
C MET A 720 -32.02 8.94 1.31
N ARG A 721 -31.92 7.69 1.78
CA ARG A 721 -30.75 6.79 1.69
C ARG A 721 -30.62 6.25 0.27
N LYS A 722 -31.70 5.76 -0.34
CA LYS A 722 -31.77 5.48 -1.79
C LYS A 722 -31.50 6.73 -2.64
N GLY A 723 -31.76 7.92 -2.10
CA GLY A 723 -31.46 9.20 -2.73
C GLY A 723 -30.09 9.82 -2.42
N LYS A 724 -29.38 9.41 -1.35
CA LYS A 724 -28.13 10.07 -0.87
C LYS A 724 -27.14 9.17 -0.10
N THR A 725 -27.19 7.85 -0.24
CA THR A 725 -26.03 6.97 0.02
C THR A 725 -25.58 6.33 -1.29
N ALA A 726 -24.81 7.11 -2.02
CA ALA A 726 -23.81 6.65 -2.96
C ALA A 726 -22.66 7.67 -2.90
N VAL A 727 -21.75 7.52 -1.92
CA VAL A 727 -20.35 7.67 -2.31
C VAL A 727 -20.10 6.40 -3.09
N LYS A 728 -20.01 6.55 -4.41
CA LYS A 728 -19.89 5.45 -5.36
C LYS A 728 -18.68 4.60 -4.97
N THR A 729 -18.94 3.44 -4.35
CA THR A 729 -18.27 2.19 -4.70
C THR A 729 -18.15 2.14 -6.21
N ASP A 730 -16.99 1.74 -6.73
CA ASP A 730 -16.69 1.55 -8.13
C ASP A 730 -17.88 1.79 -9.04
N ILE A 731 -17.91 2.96 -9.68
CA ILE A 731 -18.69 3.01 -10.90
C ILE A 731 -17.95 2.02 -11.79
N GLU A 732 -18.53 0.84 -12.02
CA GLU A 732 -18.39 0.18 -13.31
C GLU A 732 -18.75 1.26 -14.33
N TRP A 733 -17.73 1.99 -14.77
CA TRP A 733 -17.89 3.10 -15.68
C TRP A 733 -18.28 2.49 -17.01
N LYS A 734 -19.58 2.38 -17.25
CA LYS A 734 -20.06 1.88 -18.53
C LYS A 734 -19.76 2.91 -19.60
N THR A 735 -19.04 2.49 -20.62
CA THR A 735 -18.79 3.30 -21.81
C THR A 735 -20.11 3.81 -22.37
N PRO A 736 -20.25 5.13 -22.61
CA PRO A 736 -21.46 5.70 -23.17
C PRO A 736 -21.85 5.01 -24.48
N SER A 737 -23.11 4.59 -24.56
CA SER A 737 -23.63 3.90 -25.72
C SER A 737 -23.82 4.87 -26.90
N PRO A 738 -23.36 4.53 -28.11
CA PRO A 738 -23.56 5.39 -29.28
C PRO A 738 -25.01 5.35 -29.76
N LYS A 739 -25.42 6.34 -30.55
CA LYS A 739 -26.71 6.32 -31.26
C LYS A 739 -26.63 5.32 -32.43
N PRO A 740 -27.60 4.42 -32.59
CA PRO A 740 -27.59 3.47 -33.70
C PRO A 740 -27.81 4.15 -35.06
N LEU A 741 -27.10 3.70 -36.09
CA LEU A 741 -27.35 4.04 -37.49
C LEU A 741 -28.04 2.85 -38.18
N ILE A 742 -29.36 2.77 -38.01
CA ILE A 742 -30.17 1.64 -38.50
C ILE A 742 -30.13 1.55 -40.03
N ASP A 743 -30.09 2.70 -40.72
CA ASP A 743 -30.05 2.80 -42.19
C ASP A 743 -28.69 3.26 -42.72
N PHE A 744 -27.61 2.84 -42.04
CA PHE A 744 -26.26 3.10 -42.50
C PHE A 744 -26.00 2.40 -43.85
N ASP A 745 -25.61 3.20 -44.84
CA ASP A 745 -25.13 2.77 -46.13
C ASP A 745 -23.63 3.10 -46.22
N LEU A 746 -22.80 2.05 -46.18
CA LEU A 746 -21.34 2.18 -46.20
C LEU A 746 -20.86 2.80 -47.52
N ASP A 747 -21.44 2.39 -48.65
CA ASP A 747 -21.02 2.82 -49.98
C ASP A 747 -21.36 4.30 -50.21
N ALA A 748 -22.43 4.80 -49.59
CA ALA A 748 -22.80 6.20 -49.62
C ALA A 748 -21.97 7.09 -48.68
N LYS A 749 -21.38 6.53 -47.60
CA LYS A 749 -20.60 7.29 -46.61
C LYS A 749 -19.16 7.47 -47.09
N LYS A 750 -18.89 8.62 -47.72
CA LYS A 750 -17.53 9.01 -48.11
C LYS A 750 -16.61 9.23 -46.90
N PRO A 751 -15.29 8.97 -47.03
CA PRO A 751 -14.30 9.26 -45.99
C PRO A 751 -14.30 10.74 -45.60
N GLU A 752 -14.30 11.02 -44.30
CA GLU A 752 -14.24 12.37 -43.77
C GLU A 752 -12.78 12.77 -43.56
N LEU A 753 -12.16 13.29 -44.61
CA LEU A 753 -10.73 13.58 -44.62
C LEU A 753 -10.41 14.83 -43.78
N TYR A 754 -9.74 14.65 -42.64
CA TYR A 754 -9.33 15.76 -41.77
C TYR A 754 -8.13 16.53 -42.36
N ARG A 755 -8.13 17.86 -42.19
CA ARG A 755 -7.09 18.79 -42.63
C ARG A 755 -6.55 19.57 -41.41
N PRO A 756 -5.71 18.96 -40.55
CA PRO A 756 -5.25 19.57 -39.31
C PRO A 756 -4.19 20.68 -39.49
N CYS A 757 -4.36 21.52 -40.52
CA CYS A 757 -3.53 22.68 -40.84
C CYS A 757 -4.17 23.94 -40.25
N ARG A 758 -3.47 24.62 -39.34
CA ARG A 758 -3.93 25.89 -38.73
C ARG A 758 -3.15 27.07 -39.30
N HIS A 759 -3.83 28.19 -39.46
CA HIS A 759 -3.21 29.49 -39.68
C HIS A 759 -2.44 29.95 -38.43
N GLY A 760 -1.41 30.77 -38.65
CA GLY A 760 -0.64 31.39 -37.57
C GLY A 760 0.52 30.56 -37.02
N PRO A 761 1.21 31.09 -35.99
CA PRO A 761 2.46 30.51 -35.50
C PRO A 761 2.28 29.08 -34.96
N ASN A 762 3.24 28.22 -35.29
CA ASN A 762 3.21 26.83 -34.83
C ASN A 762 3.48 26.75 -33.32
N HIS A 763 2.42 26.58 -32.53
CA HIS A 763 2.51 26.34 -31.10
C HIS A 763 2.45 24.85 -30.80
N VAL A 764 3.57 24.29 -30.29
CA VAL A 764 3.61 22.92 -29.81
C VAL A 764 2.72 22.78 -28.57
N THR A 765 1.57 22.14 -28.76
CA THR A 765 0.59 21.77 -27.72
C THR A 765 0.12 20.34 -27.95
N MET A 766 -0.57 19.74 -26.97
CA MET A 766 -1.12 18.38 -27.13
C MET A 766 -2.23 18.27 -28.20
N GLY A 767 -2.83 19.39 -28.63
CA GLY A 767 -3.81 19.40 -29.74
C GLY A 767 -5.10 18.59 -29.51
N ILE A 768 -5.40 18.23 -28.25
CA ILE A 768 -6.54 17.40 -27.88
C ILE A 768 -7.87 18.17 -27.87
N ARG A 769 -8.96 17.48 -28.23
CA ARG A 769 -10.33 17.96 -28.14
C ARG A 769 -11.26 16.84 -27.65
N LYS A 770 -12.37 17.20 -27.03
CA LYS A 770 -13.34 16.20 -26.52
C LYS A 770 -13.88 15.34 -27.68
N MET A 771 -13.96 14.02 -27.47
CA MET A 771 -14.54 13.09 -28.44
C MET A 771 -16.08 13.07 -28.33
N ASP A 772 -16.78 13.10 -29.46
CA ASP A 772 -18.18 12.67 -29.52
C ASP A 772 -18.21 11.13 -29.57
N TRP A 773 -18.90 10.49 -28.64
CA TRP A 773 -19.00 9.05 -28.58
C TRP A 773 -19.62 8.43 -29.84
N ASN A 774 -20.49 9.13 -30.57
CA ASN A 774 -21.02 8.63 -31.84
C ASN A 774 -19.95 8.49 -32.94
N ASN A 775 -18.76 9.03 -32.69
CA ASN A 775 -17.66 9.12 -33.63
C ASN A 775 -16.41 8.42 -33.07
N TRP A 776 -16.50 7.48 -32.13
CA TRP A 776 -15.30 6.75 -31.69
C TRP A 776 -14.63 6.05 -32.86
N ILE A 777 -15.38 5.17 -33.53
CA ILE A 777 -14.98 4.48 -34.76
C ILE A 777 -15.84 4.99 -35.92
N GLU A 778 -15.17 5.62 -36.88
CA GLU A 778 -15.77 6.18 -38.09
C GLU A 778 -15.59 5.17 -39.23
N MET A 779 -16.69 4.54 -39.66
CA MET A 779 -16.69 3.69 -40.86
C MET A 779 -17.06 4.50 -42.10
N ASP A 780 -16.41 4.18 -43.21
CA ASP A 780 -16.65 4.79 -44.51
C ASP A 780 -16.52 3.76 -45.64
N SER A 781 -16.80 4.19 -46.86
CA SER A 781 -16.74 3.38 -48.08
C SER A 781 -15.39 2.68 -48.32
N ASN A 782 -14.31 3.06 -47.61
CA ASN A 782 -13.01 2.41 -47.73
C ASN A 782 -12.84 1.23 -46.76
N PHE A 783 -13.84 0.86 -45.95
CA PHE A 783 -13.69 -0.15 -44.90
C PHE A 783 -13.09 -1.47 -45.42
N LEU A 784 -13.63 -2.02 -46.51
CA LEU A 784 -13.15 -3.29 -47.07
C LEU A 784 -11.70 -3.20 -47.55
N TRP A 785 -11.29 -2.07 -48.14
CA TRP A 785 -9.90 -1.88 -48.57
C TRP A 785 -8.91 -1.89 -47.40
N TYR A 786 -9.26 -1.23 -46.29
CA TYR A 786 -8.44 -1.27 -45.07
C TYR A 786 -8.44 -2.67 -44.44
N HIS A 787 -9.60 -3.31 -44.40
CA HIS A 787 -9.75 -4.65 -43.85
C HIS A 787 -8.89 -5.67 -44.60
N ASP A 788 -8.99 -5.73 -45.93
CA ASP A 788 -8.23 -6.67 -46.76
C ASP A 788 -6.72 -6.47 -46.60
N LEU A 789 -6.27 -5.20 -46.51
CA LEU A 789 -4.87 -4.88 -46.29
C LEU A 789 -4.39 -5.38 -44.92
N LYS A 790 -5.15 -5.13 -43.85
CA LYS A 790 -4.82 -5.62 -42.51
C LYS A 790 -4.79 -7.14 -42.43
N VAL A 791 -5.77 -7.81 -43.05
CA VAL A 791 -5.79 -9.28 -43.12
C VAL A 791 -4.53 -9.79 -43.82
N SER A 792 -4.14 -9.16 -44.93
CA SER A 792 -2.92 -9.56 -45.66
C SER A 792 -1.65 -9.40 -44.82
N GLU A 793 -1.54 -8.34 -44.02
CA GLU A 793 -0.39 -8.14 -43.11
C GLU A 793 -0.38 -9.17 -41.97
N LEU A 794 -1.54 -9.45 -41.36
CA LEU A 794 -1.67 -10.46 -40.30
C LEU A 794 -1.36 -11.88 -40.81
N GLU A 795 -1.69 -12.19 -42.06
CA GLU A 795 -1.39 -13.48 -42.69
C GLU A 795 0.10 -13.64 -43.01
N LYS A 796 0.82 -12.54 -43.29
CA LYS A 796 2.27 -12.56 -43.49
C LYS A 796 2.99 -12.87 -42.17
N ASP A 797 2.73 -12.10 -41.13
CA ASP A 797 3.34 -12.28 -39.81
C ASP A 797 2.49 -11.64 -38.70
N ILE A 798 1.64 -12.46 -38.08
CA ILE A 798 0.82 -12.00 -36.95
C ILE A 798 1.65 -11.55 -35.74
N ASP A 799 2.85 -12.09 -35.53
CA ASP A 799 3.71 -11.73 -34.38
C ASP A 799 4.44 -10.39 -34.59
N ALA A 800 4.66 -9.99 -35.85
CA ALA A 800 5.15 -8.66 -36.19
C ALA A 800 4.10 -7.56 -35.94
N HIS A 801 2.81 -7.89 -36.10
CA HIS A 801 1.71 -6.92 -36.05
C HIS A 801 0.89 -6.95 -34.76
N VAL A 802 0.90 -8.06 -34.01
CA VAL A 802 0.15 -8.22 -32.76
C VAL A 802 1.10 -8.67 -31.66
N GLN A 803 1.38 -7.79 -30.71
CA GLN A 803 2.20 -8.07 -29.54
C GLN A 803 1.47 -7.69 -28.27
N TYR A 804 1.71 -8.43 -27.20
CA TYR A 804 1.22 -8.13 -25.86
C TYR A 804 2.19 -8.67 -24.80
N LEU A 805 2.27 -7.99 -23.67
CA LEU A 805 2.97 -8.47 -22.49
C LEU A 805 2.08 -9.47 -21.76
N ASP A 806 2.63 -10.64 -21.45
CA ASP A 806 1.87 -11.71 -20.77
C ASP A 806 1.79 -11.48 -19.26
N ASP A 807 1.13 -10.40 -18.86
CA ASP A 807 0.78 -10.07 -17.48
C ASP A 807 -0.75 -9.95 -17.32
N ALA A 808 -1.24 -9.90 -16.08
CA ALA A 808 -2.68 -9.90 -15.83
C ALA A 808 -3.41 -8.65 -16.40
N VAL A 809 -2.81 -7.46 -16.27
CA VAL A 809 -3.44 -6.19 -16.65
C VAL A 809 -3.48 -6.05 -18.16
N THR A 810 -2.37 -6.35 -18.83
CA THR A 810 -2.28 -6.27 -20.29
C THR A 810 -3.18 -7.30 -20.97
N ARG A 811 -3.26 -8.53 -20.44
CA ARG A 811 -4.19 -9.54 -20.94
C ARG A 811 -5.63 -9.09 -20.83
N ASP A 812 -6.03 -8.56 -19.67
CA ASP A 812 -7.38 -8.05 -19.47
C ASP A 812 -7.69 -6.87 -20.40
N ALA A 813 -6.74 -5.95 -20.58
CA ALA A 813 -6.87 -4.85 -21.53
C ALA A 813 -7.09 -5.34 -22.97
N CYS A 814 -6.38 -6.38 -23.42
CA CYS A 814 -6.56 -6.96 -24.75
C CYS A 814 -7.99 -7.50 -24.97
N PHE A 815 -8.53 -8.23 -23.98
CA PHE A 815 -9.89 -8.73 -24.03
C PHE A 815 -10.92 -7.59 -23.98
N GLU A 816 -10.72 -6.64 -23.06
CA GLU A 816 -11.60 -5.50 -22.87
C GLU A 816 -11.71 -4.65 -24.14
N VAL A 817 -10.62 -4.45 -24.89
CA VAL A 817 -10.67 -3.72 -26.16
C VAL A 817 -11.63 -4.38 -27.15
N LEU A 818 -11.57 -5.71 -27.30
CA LEU A 818 -12.49 -6.44 -28.16
C LEU A 818 -13.94 -6.32 -27.66
N GLU A 819 -14.17 -6.43 -26.36
CA GLU A 819 -15.50 -6.28 -25.76
C GLU A 819 -16.09 -4.89 -25.98
N GLU A 820 -15.29 -3.85 -25.75
CA GLU A 820 -15.67 -2.46 -25.91
C GLU A 820 -15.97 -2.12 -27.38
N LEU A 821 -15.14 -2.59 -28.31
CA LEU A 821 -15.39 -2.45 -29.74
C LEU A 821 -16.64 -3.22 -30.17
N THR A 822 -16.83 -4.45 -29.68
CA THR A 822 -18.02 -5.26 -30.00
C THR A 822 -19.28 -4.56 -29.51
N ALA A 823 -19.29 -4.08 -28.26
CA ALA A 823 -20.41 -3.34 -27.67
C ALA A 823 -20.70 -2.04 -28.44
N TYR A 824 -19.66 -1.35 -28.93
CA TYR A 824 -19.80 -0.14 -29.72
C TYR A 824 -20.37 -0.42 -31.12
N LEU A 825 -19.74 -1.34 -31.85
CA LEU A 825 -20.01 -1.59 -33.26
C LEU A 825 -21.37 -2.25 -33.49
N THR A 826 -21.78 -3.18 -32.61
CA THR A 826 -23.10 -3.84 -32.69
C THR A 826 -24.25 -2.87 -32.41
N VAL A 827 -24.02 -1.80 -31.63
CA VAL A 827 -25.03 -0.75 -31.40
C VAL A 827 -24.96 0.32 -32.49
N ARG A 828 -23.77 0.79 -32.87
CA ARG A 828 -23.60 1.89 -33.84
C ARG A 828 -23.93 1.45 -35.26
N TYR A 829 -23.52 0.25 -35.67
CA TYR A 829 -23.66 -0.30 -37.02
C TYR A 829 -24.33 -1.70 -37.01
N PRO A 830 -25.57 -1.83 -36.52
CA PRO A 830 -26.23 -3.12 -36.23
C PRO A 830 -26.52 -3.99 -37.48
N LYS A 831 -26.54 -3.40 -38.69
CA LYS A 831 -26.66 -4.16 -39.96
C LYS A 831 -25.36 -4.88 -40.34
N ILE A 832 -24.22 -4.35 -39.90
CA ILE A 832 -22.88 -4.85 -40.23
C ILE A 832 -22.41 -5.83 -39.17
N PHE A 833 -22.47 -5.45 -37.90
CA PHE A 833 -21.97 -6.28 -36.80
C PHE A 833 -23.13 -6.86 -36.00
N GLN A 834 -23.16 -8.19 -35.91
CA GLN A 834 -24.22 -8.93 -35.24
C GLN A 834 -23.60 -9.91 -34.25
N LEU A 835 -23.97 -9.81 -32.98
CA LEU A 835 -23.55 -10.75 -31.94
C LEU A 835 -24.72 -11.67 -31.60
N SER A 836 -24.55 -12.97 -31.79
CA SER A 836 -25.56 -13.98 -31.40
C SER A 836 -24.88 -15.28 -31.01
N ASN A 837 -25.31 -15.90 -29.91
CA ASN A 837 -24.83 -17.21 -29.44
C ASN A 837 -23.29 -17.32 -29.32
N GLY A 838 -22.63 -16.26 -28.84
CA GLY A 838 -21.16 -16.24 -28.69
C GLY A 838 -20.39 -16.12 -30.00
N ILE A 839 -21.06 -15.76 -31.10
CA ILE A 839 -20.42 -15.52 -32.39
C ILE A 839 -20.68 -14.07 -32.81
N LEU A 840 -19.61 -13.32 -33.01
CA LEU A 840 -19.63 -11.99 -33.62
C LEU A 840 -19.46 -12.14 -35.13
N ARG A 841 -20.50 -11.78 -35.88
CA ARG A 841 -20.50 -11.81 -37.34
C ARG A 841 -20.32 -10.42 -37.91
N ASN A 842 -19.42 -10.28 -38.88
CA ASN A 842 -19.33 -9.13 -39.76
C ASN A 842 -19.99 -9.47 -41.10
N THR A 843 -21.16 -8.89 -41.39
CA THR A 843 -21.93 -9.24 -42.59
C THR A 843 -21.30 -8.74 -43.90
N LEU A 844 -20.38 -7.76 -43.82
CA LEU A 844 -19.66 -7.24 -44.99
C LEU A 844 -18.54 -8.18 -45.42
N THR A 845 -17.68 -8.58 -44.48
CA THR A 845 -16.54 -9.48 -44.76
C THR A 845 -16.95 -10.95 -44.77
N LYS A 846 -18.13 -11.25 -44.20
CA LYS A 846 -18.68 -12.61 -43.98
C LYS A 846 -17.86 -13.45 -42.99
N GLU A 847 -16.96 -12.82 -42.24
CA GLU A 847 -16.22 -13.48 -41.17
C GLU A 847 -17.09 -13.65 -39.92
N GLU A 848 -16.79 -14.72 -39.19
CA GLU A 848 -17.35 -15.03 -37.88
C GLU A 848 -16.22 -15.19 -36.88
N PHE A 849 -16.35 -14.52 -35.75
CA PHE A 849 -15.37 -14.51 -34.68
C PHE A 849 -15.98 -15.07 -33.42
N THR A 850 -15.25 -15.95 -32.72
CA THR A 850 -15.63 -16.43 -31.40
C THR A 850 -15.62 -15.27 -30.42
N TYR A 851 -16.70 -15.10 -29.65
CA TYR A 851 -16.81 -14.06 -28.64
C TYR A 851 -17.36 -14.64 -27.32
N PRO A 852 -16.65 -14.47 -26.18
CA PRO A 852 -15.35 -13.79 -26.06
C PRO A 852 -14.21 -14.56 -26.74
N ALA A 853 -13.11 -13.87 -27.07
CA ALA A 853 -11.91 -14.51 -27.62
C ALA A 853 -11.22 -15.38 -26.57
N ASN A 854 -10.51 -16.43 -26.99
CA ASN A 854 -9.88 -17.38 -26.06
C ASN A 854 -8.49 -16.93 -25.60
N THR A 855 -7.81 -16.09 -26.39
CA THR A 855 -6.47 -15.58 -26.07
C THR A 855 -6.38 -14.07 -26.30
N PRO A 856 -5.47 -13.35 -25.60
CA PRO A 856 -5.23 -11.93 -25.81
C PRO A 856 -4.82 -11.61 -27.25
N LYS A 857 -3.98 -12.46 -27.85
CA LYS A 857 -3.55 -12.35 -29.26
C LYS A 857 -4.73 -12.48 -30.22
N GLU A 858 -5.61 -13.45 -30.00
CA GLU A 858 -6.86 -13.60 -30.77
C GLU A 858 -7.79 -12.40 -30.58
N ALA A 859 -7.88 -11.87 -29.35
CA ALA A 859 -8.68 -10.69 -29.06
C ALA A 859 -8.22 -9.47 -29.85
N MET A 860 -6.92 -9.20 -29.84
CA MET A 860 -6.31 -8.07 -30.57
C MET A 860 -6.34 -8.25 -32.09
N ALA A 861 -6.08 -9.46 -32.58
CA ALA A 861 -6.20 -9.79 -34.01
C ALA A 861 -7.64 -9.66 -34.53
N THR A 862 -8.63 -10.04 -33.72
CA THR A 862 -10.05 -9.84 -34.03
C THR A 862 -10.38 -8.36 -33.99
N ALA A 863 -10.01 -7.66 -32.93
CA ALA A 863 -10.29 -6.24 -32.73
C ALA A 863 -9.79 -5.37 -33.91
N THR A 864 -8.58 -5.61 -34.40
CA THR A 864 -8.03 -4.84 -35.55
C THR A 864 -8.75 -5.13 -36.87
N LYS A 865 -9.33 -6.32 -37.05
CA LYS A 865 -10.14 -6.67 -38.24
C LYS A 865 -11.52 -6.02 -38.24
N LEU A 866 -12.07 -5.73 -37.06
CA LEU A 866 -13.38 -5.10 -36.90
C LEU A 866 -13.37 -3.60 -37.23
N VAL A 867 -12.21 -2.95 -37.20
CA VAL A 867 -12.09 -1.50 -37.36
C VAL A 867 -11.02 -1.10 -38.36
N GLN A 868 -11.21 0.10 -38.90
CA GLN A 868 -10.29 0.75 -39.81
C GLN A 868 -9.03 1.33 -39.13
N ASP A 869 -9.03 1.37 -37.79
CA ASP A 869 -7.99 2.00 -36.94
C ASP A 869 -6.95 0.98 -36.48
N ASP A 870 -5.68 1.37 -36.36
CA ASP A 870 -4.70 0.58 -35.58
C ASP A 870 -4.95 0.77 -34.08
N LEU A 871 -4.63 -0.25 -33.27
CA LEU A 871 -4.95 -0.29 -31.84
C LEU A 871 -3.66 -0.36 -31.02
N ILE A 872 -3.48 0.56 -30.08
CA ILE A 872 -2.32 0.60 -29.18
C ILE A 872 -2.82 0.72 -27.74
N ILE A 873 -2.33 -0.16 -26.86
CA ILE A 873 -2.66 -0.21 -25.44
C ILE A 873 -1.42 0.21 -24.65
N MET A 874 -1.61 1.14 -23.73
CA MET A 874 -0.58 1.52 -22.78
C MET A 874 -1.00 1.25 -21.34
N VAL A 875 -0.14 0.58 -20.59
CA VAL A 875 -0.38 0.17 -19.19
C VAL A 875 0.56 0.95 -18.27
N GLU A 876 0.07 1.36 -17.09
CA GLU A 876 0.90 2.03 -16.08
C GLU A 876 1.65 0.97 -15.28
N GLU A 877 2.99 1.03 -15.33
CA GLU A 877 3.88 0.07 -14.68
C GLU A 877 4.32 0.58 -13.28
N ASP A 878 5.07 -0.24 -12.54
CA ASP A 878 5.55 0.06 -11.17
C ASP A 878 6.39 1.34 -11.04
N ASP A 879 6.98 1.80 -12.14
CA ASP A 879 7.73 3.06 -12.22
C ASP A 879 6.84 4.31 -12.33
N GLY A 880 5.52 4.10 -12.44
CA GLY A 880 4.51 5.15 -12.59
C GLY A 880 4.49 5.78 -13.98
N GLN A 881 5.05 5.13 -15.01
CA GLN A 881 4.97 5.52 -16.42
C GLN A 881 4.08 4.57 -17.24
N TYR A 882 3.47 5.09 -18.30
CA TYR A 882 2.67 4.29 -19.23
C TYR A 882 3.58 3.67 -20.30
N HIS A 883 3.54 2.35 -20.47
CA HIS A 883 4.36 1.60 -21.43
C HIS A 883 3.51 0.99 -22.54
N LEU A 884 4.06 0.89 -23.76
CA LEU A 884 3.39 0.22 -24.88
C LEU A 884 3.47 -1.30 -24.70
N ASP A 885 2.43 -1.85 -24.09
CA ASP A 885 2.44 -3.23 -23.59
C ASP A 885 1.52 -4.14 -24.37
N ALA A 886 0.61 -3.60 -25.18
CA ALA A 886 -0.06 -4.36 -26.22
C ALA A 886 -0.40 -3.49 -27.42
N GLY A 887 -0.52 -4.12 -28.59
CA GLY A 887 -0.92 -3.43 -29.81
C GLY A 887 -1.27 -4.39 -30.94
N ALA A 888 -2.14 -3.92 -31.83
CA ALA A 888 -2.41 -4.50 -33.14
C ALA A 888 -2.22 -3.39 -34.18
N VAL A 889 -1.03 -3.34 -34.77
CA VAL A 889 -0.57 -2.25 -35.64
C VAL A 889 -0.21 -2.82 -37.02
N CYS A 890 -1.07 -2.55 -37.99
CA CYS A 890 -0.95 -3.09 -39.35
C CYS A 890 -0.67 -2.01 -40.39
N LEU A 891 -1.00 -0.74 -40.09
CA LEU A 891 -0.86 0.38 -41.01
C LEU A 891 0.06 1.50 -40.47
N PRO A 892 1.27 1.19 -39.94
CA PRO A 892 2.11 2.15 -39.23
C PRO A 892 2.76 3.21 -40.15
N GLY A 893 2.82 2.97 -41.46
CA GLY A 893 3.48 3.85 -42.42
C GLY A 893 4.97 3.54 -42.57
N PHE A 894 5.78 3.64 -41.52
CA PHE A 894 7.24 3.36 -41.62
C PHE A 894 7.92 3.04 -40.28
N TRP A 895 7.19 2.51 -39.30
CA TRP A 895 7.77 2.04 -38.03
C TRP A 895 7.17 0.68 -37.67
N ARG A 896 7.90 -0.13 -36.90
CA ARG A 896 7.44 -1.48 -36.53
C ARG A 896 7.01 -1.52 -35.07
N LEU A 897 5.99 -2.31 -34.76
CA LEU A 897 5.52 -2.50 -33.38
C LEU A 897 6.66 -2.96 -32.46
N SER A 898 7.47 -3.92 -32.93
CA SER A 898 8.62 -4.46 -32.21
C SER A 898 9.69 -3.42 -31.85
N GLU A 899 9.83 -2.33 -32.62
CA GLU A 899 10.78 -1.25 -32.35
C GLU A 899 10.33 -0.32 -31.21
N LYS A 900 9.05 -0.41 -30.83
CA LYS A 900 8.39 0.49 -29.87
C LYS A 900 7.78 -0.26 -28.69
N PHE A 901 7.72 -1.58 -28.76
CA PHE A 901 7.18 -2.44 -27.72
C PHE A 901 7.97 -2.31 -26.41
N ARG A 902 7.27 -2.26 -25.28
CA ARG A 902 7.80 -2.03 -23.92
C ARG A 902 8.51 -0.69 -23.70
N MET A 903 8.46 0.25 -24.63
CA MET A 903 8.95 1.60 -24.35
C MET A 903 7.91 2.40 -23.57
N SER A 904 8.38 3.20 -22.61
CA SER A 904 7.53 4.16 -21.92
C SER A 904 7.09 5.28 -22.87
N LEU A 905 5.97 5.91 -22.54
CA LEU A 905 5.45 7.07 -23.25
C LEU A 905 6.50 8.18 -23.40
N ASP A 906 7.28 8.43 -22.36
CA ASP A 906 8.37 9.41 -22.40
C ASP A 906 9.48 8.97 -23.35
N THR A 907 9.91 7.72 -23.27
CA THR A 907 10.94 7.15 -24.15
C THR A 907 10.52 7.20 -25.62
N LEU A 908 9.27 6.82 -25.94
CA LEU A 908 8.72 6.89 -27.30
C LEU A 908 8.84 8.29 -27.91
N HIS A 909 8.58 9.34 -27.13
CA HIS A 909 8.62 10.72 -27.61
C HIS A 909 10.05 11.29 -27.66
N ILE A 910 10.91 10.89 -26.72
CA ILE A 910 12.32 11.32 -26.67
C ILE A 910 13.11 10.70 -27.81
N GLU A 911 12.99 9.38 -28.02
CA GLU A 911 13.72 8.68 -29.08
C GLU A 911 13.25 9.08 -30.47
N ALA A 912 11.95 9.31 -30.65
CA ALA A 912 11.40 9.85 -31.88
C ALA A 912 11.80 11.33 -32.12
N LYS A 913 12.49 11.98 -31.16
CA LYS A 913 12.91 13.39 -31.21
C LYS A 913 11.71 14.31 -31.47
N VAL A 914 10.60 14.06 -30.77
CA VAL A 914 9.39 14.89 -30.90
C VAL A 914 9.72 16.34 -30.50
N PRO A 915 9.47 17.33 -31.39
CA PRO A 915 9.85 18.72 -31.15
C PRO A 915 9.31 19.25 -29.81
N HIS A 916 10.19 19.85 -29.00
CA HIS A 916 9.88 20.48 -27.71
C HIS A 916 9.21 19.57 -26.67
N TYR A 917 9.36 18.25 -26.78
CA TYR A 917 8.72 17.30 -25.88
C TYR A 917 9.10 17.53 -24.41
N GLN A 918 10.38 17.37 -24.07
CA GLN A 918 10.89 17.50 -22.70
C GLN A 918 10.66 18.89 -22.10
N SER A 919 10.78 19.94 -22.93
CA SER A 919 10.69 21.33 -22.47
C SER A 919 9.26 21.85 -22.33
N LYS A 920 8.28 21.34 -23.11
CA LYS A 920 6.92 21.91 -23.17
C LYS A 920 5.78 20.90 -22.97
N LEU A 921 5.94 19.63 -23.35
CA LEU A 921 4.84 18.66 -23.37
C LEU A 921 4.90 17.63 -22.24
N GLN A 922 6.09 17.14 -21.87
CA GLN A 922 6.25 15.98 -20.97
C GLN A 922 5.43 16.10 -19.67
N LYS A 923 5.59 17.19 -18.93
CA LYS A 923 4.89 17.40 -17.64
C LYS A 923 3.37 17.47 -17.79
N SER A 924 2.88 18.18 -18.81
CA SER A 924 1.44 18.35 -19.03
C SER A 924 0.79 17.06 -19.51
N MET A 925 1.51 16.30 -20.34
CA MET A 925 1.09 15.03 -20.89
C MET A 925 1.04 13.93 -19.81
N ASN A 926 2.09 13.79 -18.99
CA ASN A 926 2.11 12.82 -17.89
C ASN A 926 0.99 13.08 -16.88
N ARG A 927 0.71 14.35 -16.56
CA ARG A 927 -0.42 14.73 -15.71
C ARG A 927 -1.77 14.41 -16.36
N PHE A 928 -1.92 14.69 -17.65
CA PHE A 928 -3.16 14.44 -18.38
C PHE A 928 -3.50 12.96 -18.41
N PHE A 929 -2.54 12.11 -18.77
CA PHE A 929 -2.73 10.66 -18.83
C PHE A 929 -3.12 10.07 -17.47
N LYS A 930 -2.41 10.44 -16.39
CA LYS A 930 -2.73 9.99 -15.02
C LYS A 930 -4.14 10.40 -14.54
N THR A 931 -4.68 11.51 -15.02
CA THR A 931 -5.96 12.06 -14.54
C THR A 931 -7.15 11.79 -15.47
N MET A 932 -6.91 11.26 -16.68
CA MET A 932 -7.94 10.95 -17.66
C MET A 932 -8.98 9.96 -17.10
N GLN A 933 -10.27 10.31 -17.19
CA GLN A 933 -11.38 9.46 -16.78
C GLN A 933 -11.95 8.66 -17.98
N PRO A 934 -12.51 7.45 -17.78
CA PRO A 934 -13.05 6.63 -18.86
C PRO A 934 -14.12 7.31 -19.74
N ASP A 935 -14.90 8.24 -19.20
CA ASP A 935 -15.96 8.97 -19.90
C ASP A 935 -15.48 10.30 -20.57
N LYS A 936 -14.19 10.63 -20.42
CA LYS A 936 -13.57 11.86 -20.96
C LYS A 936 -12.60 11.56 -22.09
N ALA A 937 -12.99 10.65 -22.99
CA ALA A 937 -12.24 10.36 -24.19
C ALA A 937 -12.00 11.63 -25.02
N VAL A 938 -10.80 11.72 -25.59
CA VAL A 938 -10.38 12.84 -26.44
C VAL A 938 -9.96 12.33 -27.80
N ILE A 939 -9.96 13.23 -28.78
CA ILE A 939 -9.37 13.00 -30.08
C ILE A 939 -8.29 14.04 -30.35
N ARG A 940 -7.36 13.67 -31.22
CA ARG A 940 -6.30 14.53 -31.74
C ARG A 940 -6.12 14.19 -33.21
N ASN A 941 -5.75 15.19 -34.00
CA ASN A 941 -5.37 14.98 -35.38
C ASN A 941 -3.92 15.43 -35.59
N ASN A 942 -3.20 14.68 -36.42
CA ASN A 942 -1.88 15.01 -36.90
C ASN A 942 -1.83 14.73 -38.40
N PHE A 943 -0.82 15.27 -39.08
CA PHE A 943 -0.56 14.95 -40.47
C PHE A 943 0.93 14.98 -40.78
N PHE A 944 1.34 14.25 -41.82
CA PHE A 944 2.64 14.39 -42.44
C PHE A 944 2.54 14.06 -43.94
N ILE A 945 3.60 14.36 -44.68
CA ILE A 945 3.69 14.07 -46.11
C ILE A 945 4.47 12.77 -46.26
N GLN A 946 3.85 11.77 -46.87
CA GLN A 946 4.49 10.52 -47.24
C GLN A 946 4.99 10.60 -48.68
N LEU A 947 6.09 9.92 -48.97
CA LEU A 947 6.82 10.03 -50.24
C LEU A 947 6.31 9.07 -51.34
N ASP A 948 5.34 8.24 -51.01
CA ASP A 948 4.80 7.20 -51.89
C ASP A 948 3.37 6.82 -51.49
N ASP A 949 2.80 5.85 -52.21
CA ASP A 949 1.44 5.32 -52.04
C ASP A 949 1.33 4.14 -51.03
N GLY A 950 2.40 3.84 -50.30
CA GLY A 950 2.47 2.71 -49.39
C GLY A 950 1.73 2.91 -48.06
N LEU A 951 0.42 2.63 -48.02
CA LEU A 951 -0.39 2.85 -46.81
C LEU A 951 0.10 2.06 -45.57
N HIS A 952 0.40 0.77 -45.74
CA HIS A 952 0.90 -0.08 -44.65
C HIS A 952 2.38 0.21 -44.37
N TRP A 953 3.18 0.25 -45.43
CA TRP A 953 4.60 0.55 -45.37
C TRP A 953 5.05 1.41 -46.57
N SER A 954 5.79 2.48 -46.28
CA SER A 954 6.40 3.36 -47.26
C SER A 954 7.67 2.73 -47.82
N HIS A 955 7.59 2.26 -49.06
CA HIS A 955 8.70 1.58 -49.74
C HIS A 955 9.88 2.51 -50.05
N ARG A 956 9.72 3.83 -49.90
CA ARG A 956 10.82 4.80 -49.97
C ARG A 956 11.55 5.01 -48.65
N MET A 957 11.04 4.50 -47.52
CA MET A 957 11.69 4.60 -46.21
C MET A 957 12.65 3.45 -45.91
N GLY A 958 12.56 2.36 -46.69
CA GLY A 958 13.35 1.14 -46.53
C GLY A 958 12.50 -0.11 -46.73
N ASP A 959 13.13 -1.27 -46.67
CA ASP A 959 12.45 -2.57 -46.73
C ASP A 959 11.79 -2.89 -45.37
N GLN A 960 10.49 -3.23 -45.37
CA GLN A 960 9.70 -3.57 -44.18
C GLN A 960 10.28 -4.77 -43.42
N ASP A 961 10.89 -5.73 -44.13
CA ASP A 961 11.39 -6.95 -43.51
C ASP A 961 12.87 -6.86 -43.13
N SER A 962 13.50 -5.69 -43.36
CA SER A 962 14.89 -5.46 -42.98
C SER A 962 15.05 -5.22 -41.47
N ASN A 963 16.24 -5.55 -40.96
CA ASN A 963 16.63 -5.22 -39.58
C ASN A 963 17.03 -3.74 -39.39
N GLU A 964 16.97 -2.92 -40.44
CA GLU A 964 17.29 -1.50 -40.37
C GLU A 964 16.07 -0.70 -39.89
N VAL A 965 16.30 0.23 -38.95
CA VAL A 965 15.27 1.12 -38.43
C VAL A 965 14.99 2.19 -39.49
N ALA A 966 13.77 2.20 -40.03
CA ALA A 966 13.36 3.17 -41.02
C ALA A 966 13.35 4.59 -40.44
N SER A 967 13.92 5.54 -41.17
CA SER A 967 14.00 6.94 -40.73
C SER A 967 14.06 7.89 -41.92
N TRP A 968 13.89 9.19 -41.67
CA TRP A 968 14.11 10.20 -42.70
C TRP A 968 15.55 10.18 -43.22
N GLU A 969 16.53 9.71 -42.44
CA GLU A 969 17.93 9.63 -42.88
C GLU A 969 18.15 8.50 -43.92
N THR A 970 17.27 7.50 -43.95
CA THR A 970 17.29 6.39 -44.92
C THR A 970 16.31 6.57 -46.07
N ALA A 971 15.57 7.69 -46.11
CA ALA A 971 14.54 7.94 -47.10
C ALA A 971 15.13 8.18 -48.50
N ASN A 972 14.50 7.57 -49.53
CA ASN A 972 14.86 7.77 -50.93
C ASN A 972 13.94 8.77 -51.63
N ASP A 973 14.38 10.02 -51.66
CA ASP A 973 13.68 11.14 -52.31
C ASP A 973 14.05 11.36 -53.78
N LYS A 974 14.92 10.51 -54.35
CA LYS A 974 15.37 10.66 -55.73
C LYS A 974 14.21 10.46 -56.71
N GLY A 975 14.09 11.42 -57.64
CA GLY A 975 13.09 11.39 -58.70
C GLY A 975 11.66 11.60 -58.23
N LEU A 976 11.44 12.10 -57.00
CA LEU A 976 10.11 12.46 -56.53
C LEU A 976 9.46 13.52 -57.42
N THR A 977 8.18 13.34 -57.68
CA THR A 977 7.29 14.30 -58.33
C THR A 977 6.13 14.62 -57.41
N ILE A 978 5.35 15.65 -57.76
CA ILE A 978 4.16 16.01 -56.98
C ILE A 978 3.12 14.88 -56.89
N ASN A 979 3.11 13.96 -57.86
CA ASN A 979 2.19 12.83 -57.89
C ASN A 979 2.63 11.69 -56.95
N ASP A 980 3.88 11.68 -56.49
CA ASP A 980 4.36 10.68 -55.54
C ASP A 980 4.03 11.07 -54.08
N LEU A 981 3.64 12.33 -53.83
CA LEU A 981 3.40 12.83 -52.48
C LEU A 981 1.96 12.54 -52.03
N TYR A 982 1.86 11.89 -50.87
CA TYR A 982 0.59 11.59 -50.21
C TYR A 982 0.46 12.35 -48.90
N PHE A 983 -0.73 12.93 -48.70
CA PHE A 983 -1.15 13.52 -47.45
C PHE A 983 -1.66 12.42 -46.53
N ARG A 984 -0.87 12.11 -45.51
CA ARG A 984 -1.22 11.17 -44.47
C ARG A 984 -1.71 11.94 -43.25
N SER A 985 -3.00 11.84 -42.96
CA SER A 985 -3.61 12.41 -41.75
C SER A 985 -4.05 11.31 -40.81
N GLU A 986 -3.69 11.45 -39.54
CA GLU A 986 -4.02 10.47 -38.51
C GLU A 986 -4.96 11.11 -37.50
N ARG A 987 -6.13 10.51 -37.36
CA ARG A 987 -7.10 10.82 -36.31
C ARG A 987 -6.91 9.80 -35.20
N GLN A 988 -6.40 10.28 -34.08
CA GLN A 988 -6.11 9.48 -32.89
C GLN A 988 -7.24 9.66 -31.89
N SER A 989 -7.93 8.58 -31.51
CA SER A 989 -8.79 8.59 -30.34
C SER A 989 -8.01 8.10 -29.12
N LEU A 990 -8.28 8.68 -27.97
CA LEU A 990 -7.60 8.36 -26.74
C LEU A 990 -8.59 8.26 -25.58
N ARG A 991 -8.61 7.11 -24.94
CA ARG A 991 -9.50 6.84 -23.82
C ARG A 991 -8.86 5.95 -22.76
N ARG A 992 -9.32 6.09 -21.53
CA ARG A 992 -9.07 5.10 -20.47
C ARG A 992 -10.12 3.99 -20.55
N LEU A 993 -9.68 2.75 -20.53
CA LEU A 993 -10.54 1.58 -20.48
C LEU A 993 -11.16 1.43 -19.08
N PRO A 994 -12.48 1.17 -18.97
CA PRO A 994 -13.17 1.18 -17.69
C PRO A 994 -12.79 0.03 -16.73
N ARG A 995 -12.46 -1.17 -17.22
CA ARG A 995 -12.11 -2.36 -16.43
C ARG A 995 -10.61 -2.40 -16.13
N SER A 996 -9.75 -2.56 -17.15
CA SER A 996 -8.29 -2.67 -17.01
C SER A 996 -7.59 -1.38 -16.61
N LYS A 997 -8.26 -0.23 -16.75
CA LYS A 997 -7.70 1.13 -16.56
C LYS A 997 -6.56 1.50 -17.52
N ALA A 998 -6.23 0.63 -18.46
CA ALA A 998 -5.24 0.88 -19.50
C ALA A 998 -5.69 2.02 -20.42
N LEU A 999 -4.74 2.67 -21.09
CA LEU A 999 -5.01 3.68 -22.10
C LEU A 999 -5.10 3.02 -23.47
N LEU A 1000 -6.21 3.22 -24.16
CA LEU A 1000 -6.38 2.79 -25.54
C LEU A 1000 -6.25 3.99 -26.48
N PHE A 1001 -5.32 3.85 -27.42
CA PHE A 1001 -5.18 4.71 -28.58
C PHE A 1001 -5.73 3.98 -29.79
N THR A 1002 -6.66 4.59 -30.53
CA THR A 1002 -7.01 4.13 -31.88
C THR A 1002 -6.48 5.12 -32.89
N VAL A 1003 -5.83 4.64 -33.94
CA VAL A 1003 -5.20 5.49 -34.96
C VAL A 1003 -5.87 5.23 -36.31
N ARG A 1004 -6.77 6.14 -36.70
CA ARG A 1004 -7.39 6.13 -38.03
C ARG A 1004 -6.52 6.90 -39.00
N THR A 1005 -5.91 6.20 -39.94
CA THR A 1005 -5.15 6.82 -41.04
C THR A 1005 -6.07 7.17 -42.20
N TYR A 1006 -6.01 8.41 -42.64
CA TYR A 1006 -6.56 8.92 -43.89
C TYR A 1006 -5.40 9.19 -44.83
N PHE A 1007 -5.50 8.65 -46.04
CA PHE A 1007 -4.39 8.60 -46.98
C PHE A 1007 -4.88 9.00 -48.36
N GLU A 1008 -4.40 10.14 -48.85
CA GLU A 1008 -4.87 10.75 -50.11
C GLU A 1008 -3.73 11.46 -50.81
N GLN A 1009 -3.71 11.44 -52.14
CA GLN A 1009 -2.67 12.13 -52.91
C GLN A 1009 -2.76 13.65 -52.70
N VAL A 1010 -1.61 14.32 -52.55
CA VAL A 1010 -1.59 15.76 -52.23
C VAL A 1010 -2.24 16.60 -53.33
N THR A 1011 -2.10 16.19 -54.59
CA THR A 1011 -2.73 16.85 -55.75
C THR A 1011 -4.26 16.85 -55.70
N LYS A 1012 -4.87 15.86 -55.05
CA LYS A 1012 -6.33 15.76 -54.90
C LYS A 1012 -6.84 16.67 -53.80
N ILE A 1013 -6.17 16.71 -52.65
CA ILE A 1013 -6.55 17.62 -51.57
C ILE A 1013 -6.27 19.09 -51.93
N ALA A 1014 -5.31 19.35 -52.82
CA ALA A 1014 -4.99 20.71 -53.26
C ALA A 1014 -6.08 21.33 -54.15
N GLN A 1015 -7.06 20.54 -54.60
CA GLN A 1015 -8.22 21.04 -55.34
C GLN A 1015 -9.32 21.58 -54.40
N GLU A 1016 -9.25 21.26 -53.11
CA GLU A 1016 -10.22 21.69 -52.11
C GLU A 1016 -10.06 23.19 -51.80
N PRO A 1017 -11.12 24.01 -51.87
CA PRO A 1017 -11.04 25.44 -51.58
C PRO A 1017 -10.42 25.73 -50.21
N HIS A 1018 -9.50 26.70 -50.16
CA HIS A 1018 -8.73 27.13 -48.98
C HIS A 1018 -7.72 26.12 -48.43
N VAL A 1019 -7.66 24.88 -48.93
CA VAL A 1019 -6.74 23.85 -48.41
C VAL A 1019 -5.27 24.11 -48.81
N PRO A 1020 -4.93 24.44 -50.08
CA PRO A 1020 -3.55 24.69 -50.47
C PRO A 1020 -2.87 25.81 -49.69
N GLY A 1021 -3.53 26.97 -49.55
CA GLY A 1021 -3.00 28.11 -48.81
C GLY A 1021 -2.80 27.79 -47.33
N ARG A 1022 -3.78 27.13 -46.69
CA ARG A 1022 -3.67 26.68 -45.30
C ARG A 1022 -2.54 25.70 -45.06
N LEU A 1023 -2.39 24.72 -45.95
CA LEU A 1023 -1.36 23.70 -45.85
C LEU A 1023 0.04 24.30 -46.05
N ALA A 1024 0.20 25.17 -47.06
CA ALA A 1024 1.46 25.87 -47.30
C ALA A 1024 1.86 26.71 -46.08
N GLU A 1025 0.97 27.56 -45.58
CA GLU A 1025 1.24 28.41 -44.43
C GLU A 1025 1.60 27.57 -43.18
N ALA A 1026 0.85 26.48 -42.92
CA ALA A 1026 1.12 25.60 -41.79
C ALA A 1026 2.52 24.96 -41.87
N ILE A 1027 2.97 24.55 -43.06
CA ILE A 1027 4.30 23.94 -43.30
C ILE A 1027 5.41 25.00 -43.19
N GLU A 1028 5.16 26.22 -43.68
CA GLU A 1028 6.10 27.33 -43.61
C GLU A 1028 6.34 27.80 -42.17
N ASN A 1029 5.30 27.76 -41.34
CA ASN A 1029 5.37 28.14 -39.93
C ASN A 1029 6.01 27.09 -39.01
N TRP A 1030 6.42 25.92 -39.53
CA TRP A 1030 7.19 24.96 -38.74
C TRP A 1030 8.58 25.50 -38.42
N ASP A 1031 8.99 25.37 -37.15
CA ASP A 1031 10.37 25.63 -36.75
C ASP A 1031 11.33 24.55 -37.27
N GLU A 1032 12.62 24.74 -37.02
CA GLU A 1032 13.67 23.82 -37.50
C GLU A 1032 13.50 22.40 -36.96
N ALA A 1033 13.13 22.26 -35.69
CA ALA A 1033 12.91 20.96 -35.06
C ALA A 1033 11.72 20.21 -35.70
N ALA A 1034 10.58 20.89 -35.88
CA ALA A 1034 9.41 20.32 -36.55
C ALA A 1034 9.67 20.01 -38.03
N SER A 1035 10.42 20.87 -38.72
CA SER A 1035 10.83 20.66 -40.11
C SER A 1035 11.68 19.40 -40.28
N LYS A 1036 12.66 19.19 -39.38
CA LYS A 1036 13.50 17.99 -39.39
C LYS A 1036 12.69 16.73 -39.05
N TYR A 1037 11.87 16.79 -38.00
CA TYR A 1037 11.05 15.67 -37.54
C TYR A 1037 10.05 15.17 -38.61
N LYS A 1038 9.51 16.07 -39.44
CA LYS A 1038 8.56 15.74 -40.52
C LYS A 1038 9.21 15.57 -41.90
N GLY A 1039 10.54 15.47 -41.97
CA GLY A 1039 11.25 15.21 -43.22
C GLY A 1039 11.11 16.31 -44.28
N LYS A 1040 10.83 17.57 -43.89
CA LYS A 1040 10.49 18.67 -44.80
C LYS A 1040 11.46 18.83 -45.97
N HIS A 1041 12.76 18.64 -45.72
CA HIS A 1041 13.83 18.77 -46.71
C HIS A 1041 13.75 17.78 -47.90
N HIS A 1042 13.02 16.67 -47.77
CA HIS A 1042 12.85 15.69 -48.87
C HIS A 1042 11.80 16.10 -49.89
N TRP A 1043 10.79 16.88 -49.49
CA TRP A 1043 9.58 17.08 -50.29
C TRP A 1043 9.14 18.55 -50.42
N ALA A 1044 9.65 19.47 -49.60
CA ALA A 1044 9.18 20.86 -49.58
C ALA A 1044 9.43 21.62 -50.88
N ASP A 1045 10.57 21.39 -51.54
CA ASP A 1045 10.94 22.04 -52.81
C ASP A 1045 10.02 21.62 -53.98
N ILE A 1046 9.29 20.51 -53.81
CA ILE A 1046 8.29 20.03 -54.76
C ILE A 1046 6.90 20.53 -54.35
N LEU A 1047 6.57 20.37 -53.06
CA LEU A 1047 5.21 20.59 -52.57
C LEU A 1047 4.85 22.06 -52.41
N LEU A 1048 5.71 22.89 -51.80
CA LEU A 1048 5.38 24.28 -51.49
C LEU A 1048 5.12 25.11 -52.76
N PRO A 1049 5.94 25.02 -53.84
CA PRO A 1049 5.63 25.73 -55.09
C PRO A 1049 4.28 25.32 -55.67
N TYR A 1050 3.96 24.03 -55.65
CA TYR A 1050 2.68 23.53 -56.15
C TYR A 1050 1.49 24.04 -55.33
N LEU A 1051 1.58 24.04 -53.99
CA LEU A 1051 0.52 24.56 -53.14
C LEU A 1051 0.29 26.06 -53.35
N HIS A 1052 1.36 26.84 -53.50
CA HIS A 1052 1.25 28.27 -53.83
C HIS A 1052 0.63 28.51 -55.20
N GLU A 1053 0.95 27.69 -56.20
CA GLU A 1053 0.32 27.75 -57.50
C GLU A 1053 -1.18 27.48 -57.41
N GLN A 1054 -1.58 26.40 -56.73
CA GLN A 1054 -2.99 26.05 -56.54
C GLN A 1054 -3.76 27.11 -55.74
N ASP A 1055 -3.18 27.64 -54.66
CA ASP A 1055 -3.78 28.72 -53.88
C ASP A 1055 -4.02 29.98 -54.72
N ASN A 1056 -3.04 30.37 -55.54
CA ASN A 1056 -3.17 31.49 -56.46
C ASN A 1056 -4.23 31.25 -57.54
N LEU A 1057 -4.36 30.02 -58.06
CA LEU A 1057 -5.41 29.64 -59.00
C LEU A 1057 -6.80 29.73 -58.33
N GLN A 1058 -6.93 29.24 -57.10
CA GLN A 1058 -8.18 29.34 -56.34
C GLN A 1058 -8.56 30.81 -56.10
N LYS A 1059 -7.62 31.66 -55.67
CA LYS A 1059 -7.82 33.12 -55.49
C LYS A 1059 -8.27 33.79 -56.79
N LYS A 1060 -7.62 33.50 -57.92
CA LYS A 1060 -7.97 34.08 -59.24
C LYS A 1060 -9.33 33.63 -59.76
N SER A 1061 -9.73 32.39 -59.44
CA SER A 1061 -11.02 31.83 -59.88
C SER A 1061 -12.24 32.37 -59.10
N GLY A 1062 -12.01 33.03 -57.96
CA GLY A 1062 -13.06 33.48 -57.04
C GLY A 1062 -13.75 32.35 -56.27
N VAL A 1063 -13.24 31.11 -56.32
CA VAL A 1063 -13.85 29.96 -55.62
C VAL A 1063 -13.82 30.11 -54.10
N LEU A 1064 -12.84 30.85 -53.57
CA LEU A 1064 -12.66 31.09 -52.14
C LEU A 1064 -13.78 31.92 -51.51
N GLU A 1065 -14.45 32.77 -52.29
CA GLU A 1065 -15.60 33.57 -51.82
C GLU A 1065 -16.89 32.75 -51.74
N LYS A 1066 -16.96 31.62 -52.46
CA LYS A 1066 -18.16 30.78 -52.57
C LYS A 1066 -18.22 29.69 -51.51
N VAL A 1067 -17.07 29.27 -50.98
CA VAL A 1067 -16.95 28.22 -49.98
C VAL A 1067 -16.34 28.85 -48.73
N PRO A 1068 -17.03 28.88 -47.58
CA PRO A 1068 -16.48 29.44 -46.35
C PRO A 1068 -15.18 28.75 -45.92
N GLU A 1069 -14.25 29.53 -45.39
CA GLU A 1069 -13.06 29.00 -44.73
C GLU A 1069 -13.49 28.13 -43.53
N GLY A 1070 -12.93 26.93 -43.40
CA GLY A 1070 -13.35 25.94 -42.39
C GLY A 1070 -14.43 24.96 -42.84
N SER A 1071 -14.84 24.98 -44.12
CA SER A 1071 -15.75 23.97 -44.70
C SER A 1071 -15.17 22.54 -44.73
N PHE A 1072 -13.85 22.40 -44.51
CA PHE A 1072 -13.17 21.12 -44.41
C PHE A 1072 -12.74 20.88 -42.95
N PRO A 1073 -13.02 19.69 -42.40
CA PRO A 1073 -12.82 19.41 -40.98
C PRO A 1073 -11.35 19.49 -40.58
N TYR A 1074 -11.09 20.00 -39.37
CA TYR A 1074 -9.75 20.15 -38.80
C TYR A 1074 -9.20 18.86 -38.20
#